data_AF-A0A954DF01-F1
#
_entry.id   AF-A0A954DF01-F1
#
_cell.length_a   1.000
_cell.length_b   1.000
_cell.length_c   1.000
_cell.angle_alpha   90.00
_cell.angle_beta   90.00
_cell.angle_gamma   90.00
#
_symmetry.space_group_name_H-M   'P 1'
#
loop_
_entity.id
_entity.type
_entity.pdbx_description
1 polymer ?
#
loop_
_entity_poly.entity_id
_entity_poly.type
_entity_poly.pdbx_seq_one_letter_code
_entity_poly.pdbx_strand_id
1 'polypeptide(L)'
;MTSLLRTAVTHTLLGVASLTAADFYVDGIAGSDVASGGSSAQPWKSVGYALTQVPAPTSGRHRVWILGNQSYVLSSPITLRRAIDLVGYGAKRPTFVAPSMGTAFRVDPLAITDTSLQSLVISKGTSGLEVAPTMGLVPSLTLAVEDCSFEGQSAASIGINLFSDTSDIRLSNCDFANAGGHGVKVSAITFPTRLVVSGCSFSNAPFTFYSPSGTNGPSQPIYDIAIEHSMFRRCSPAGIVLDARPAVPGQEDLRLAVRNCAFRHNTIGIRGSLAIDARVEVDRSTFIDHDVALQWSGTTAFFPGARQLFEFTHNVIRDCRGAGVSVAKVGSLAALGVFTRANLIESCDVGIDVQIGVAATGAVASQEDIVRGTTRAAISFVGQSATCPVSISNDILAQSAGVGLRATGRSPAHVQFSTIADCQGYALDLGSQAITLEHCALDNPFQPEVNGGAGLSVRYTCSRTTPFAGFGNLLANPQFVRPFYRLGRGSPCIDAGDPNQTATADYEGDPRVYGPRADLGADEFVLGSGHTFGAPMPRARNGFQPRMDPYVSGVGIGKPTNVVMYGAIDDANRRSPGAVLMLGLSDGAPVFDIDAAMPGGQLYFSPIAITNLVAVDPAGICIAKLSIPMQNALVGSTFTAQWLCVTPGSSPLGAMVSDGLRFTIGR
;
A
#
# COMPACT_ATOMS: atom_id res chain seq x y z
N MET A 1 -23.61 17.23 17.37
CA MET A 1 -24.87 16.81 18.04
C MET A 1 -25.00 15.29 18.15
N THR A 2 -24.54 14.50 17.18
CA THR A 2 -24.55 13.02 17.21
C THR A 2 -23.49 12.35 18.10
N SER A 3 -22.43 13.05 18.56
CA SER A 3 -21.46 12.48 19.52
C SER A 3 -21.91 12.54 20.98
N LEU A 4 -22.88 13.40 21.32
CA LEU A 4 -23.42 13.53 22.68
C LEU A 4 -24.40 12.41 23.06
N LEU A 5 -24.97 11.69 22.09
CA LEU A 5 -26.00 10.68 22.31
C LEU A 5 -25.46 9.25 22.50
N ARG A 6 -24.21 8.96 22.13
CA ARG A 6 -23.62 7.61 22.32
C ARG A 6 -23.09 7.35 23.73
N THR A 7 -22.84 8.38 24.53
CA THR A 7 -22.24 8.22 25.87
C THR A 7 -23.29 8.02 26.97
N ALA A 8 -24.55 8.37 26.73
CA ALA A 8 -25.57 8.40 27.78
C ALA A 8 -26.32 7.07 28.03
N VAL A 9 -26.24 6.08 27.13
CA VAL A 9 -27.18 4.93 27.15
C VAL A 9 -26.61 3.65 27.80
N THR A 10 -25.30 3.55 28.04
CA THR A 10 -24.69 2.29 28.50
C THR A 10 -24.48 2.17 30.02
N HIS A 11 -24.85 3.17 30.83
CA HIS A 11 -24.46 3.22 32.25
C HIS A 11 -25.55 2.85 33.28
N THR A 12 -26.74 2.43 32.86
CA THR A 12 -27.87 2.21 33.78
C THR A 12 -28.33 0.76 33.75
N LEU A 13 -27.65 -0.15 34.47
CA LEU A 13 -28.18 -1.38 35.09
C LEU A 13 -27.03 -2.36 35.39
N LEU A 14 -26.41 -2.23 36.58
CA LEU A 14 -25.87 -3.31 37.44
C LEU A 14 -25.05 -2.65 38.57
N GLY A 15 -25.53 -2.77 39.80
CA GLY A 15 -24.97 -2.15 41.02
C GLY A 15 -23.70 -2.81 41.53
N VAL A 16 -22.66 -2.86 40.71
CA VAL A 16 -21.27 -2.97 41.18
C VAL A 16 -20.76 -1.53 41.20
N ALA A 17 -20.26 -1.05 42.33
CA ALA A 17 -19.56 0.24 42.40
C ALA A 17 -18.26 0.14 41.57
N SER A 18 -18.40 0.27 40.25
CA SER A 18 -17.30 0.48 39.34
C SER A 18 -16.64 1.77 39.78
N LEU A 19 -15.38 1.69 40.21
CA LEU A 19 -14.54 2.87 40.41
C LEU A 19 -14.44 3.58 39.05
N THR A 20 -15.30 4.57 38.87
CA THR A 20 -15.60 5.16 37.56
C THR A 20 -14.44 6.03 37.08
N ALA A 21 -14.05 5.85 35.81
CA ALA A 21 -13.27 6.84 35.07
C ALA A 21 -13.82 8.26 35.33
N ALA A 22 -12.97 9.15 35.83
CA ALA A 22 -13.32 10.56 36.07
C ALA A 22 -12.83 11.47 34.92
N ASP A 23 -13.63 12.47 34.61
CA ASP A 23 -13.33 13.55 33.66
C ASP A 23 -12.80 14.78 34.41
N PHE A 24 -11.69 15.34 33.93
CA PHE A 24 -11.08 16.57 34.42
C PHE A 24 -10.95 17.59 33.29
N TYR A 25 -10.84 18.88 33.62
CA TYR A 25 -10.86 19.97 32.65
C TYR A 25 -9.71 20.95 32.84
N VAL A 26 -9.12 21.39 31.72
CA VAL A 26 -8.07 22.42 31.65
C VAL A 26 -8.50 23.54 30.72
N ASP A 27 -8.47 24.77 31.23
CA ASP A 27 -8.70 26.01 30.50
C ASP A 27 -7.55 26.97 30.81
N GLY A 28 -6.65 27.21 29.85
CA GLY A 28 -5.49 28.08 30.02
C GLY A 28 -5.81 29.57 30.19
N ILE A 29 -7.04 30.00 29.92
CA ILE A 29 -7.50 31.39 30.05
C ILE A 29 -8.24 31.56 31.38
N ALA A 30 -9.32 30.79 31.59
CA ALA A 30 -10.23 30.96 32.72
C ALA A 30 -9.90 30.06 33.93
N GLY A 31 -9.03 29.07 33.75
CA GLY A 31 -8.69 28.11 34.79
C GLY A 31 -7.76 28.64 35.88
N SER A 32 -7.66 27.88 36.98
CA SER A 32 -6.79 28.17 38.12
C SER A 32 -6.09 26.90 38.64
N ASP A 33 -4.77 26.97 38.87
CA ASP A 33 -3.96 25.85 39.37
C ASP A 33 -4.01 25.76 40.91
N VAL A 34 -5.23 25.64 41.44
CA VAL A 34 -5.50 25.40 42.88
C VAL A 34 -6.04 23.98 43.08
N ALA A 35 -5.76 23.41 44.25
CA ALA A 35 -5.96 21.98 44.53
C ALA A 35 -7.44 21.53 44.48
N SER A 36 -8.41 22.43 44.67
CA SER A 36 -9.85 22.12 44.64
C SER A 36 -10.48 22.22 43.24
N GLY A 37 -9.68 22.33 42.17
CA GLY A 37 -10.16 22.47 40.79
C GLY A 37 -10.34 21.16 40.02
N GLY A 38 -10.41 21.28 38.68
CA GLY A 38 -10.43 20.17 37.73
C GLY A 38 -11.83 19.80 37.22
N SER A 39 -12.90 20.37 37.78
CA SER A 39 -14.25 20.22 37.23
C SER A 39 -14.45 21.15 36.02
N SER A 40 -15.49 20.92 35.21
CA SER A 40 -15.82 21.80 34.08
C SER A 40 -16.17 23.23 34.52
N ALA A 41 -16.68 23.42 35.74
CA ALA A 41 -17.00 24.73 36.31
C ALA A 41 -15.79 25.43 36.95
N GLN A 42 -14.77 24.67 37.34
CA GLN A 42 -13.52 25.17 37.95
C GLN A 42 -12.33 24.46 37.30
N PRO A 43 -12.08 24.68 36.00
CA PRO A 43 -11.00 23.99 35.30
C PRO A 43 -9.63 24.43 35.84
N TRP A 44 -8.65 23.53 35.72
CA TRP A 44 -7.26 23.90 35.98
C TRP A 44 -6.70 24.80 34.87
N LYS A 45 -5.65 25.56 35.17
CA LYS A 45 -5.03 26.47 34.20
C LYS A 45 -4.02 25.76 33.31
N SER A 46 -3.16 24.92 33.90
CA SER A 46 -2.09 24.25 33.17
C SER A 46 -2.27 22.73 33.11
N VAL A 47 -1.91 22.15 31.96
CA VAL A 47 -1.96 20.69 31.75
C VAL A 47 -0.96 19.97 32.66
N GLY A 48 0.22 20.55 32.86
CA GLY A 48 1.23 20.01 33.77
C GLY A 48 0.70 19.89 35.19
N TYR A 49 0.04 20.95 35.72
CA TYR A 49 -0.59 20.89 37.03
C TYR A 49 -1.69 19.84 37.08
N ALA A 50 -2.61 19.84 36.11
CA ALA A 50 -3.68 18.85 36.02
C ALA A 50 -3.16 17.41 36.12
N LEU A 51 -2.12 17.06 35.35
CA LEU A 51 -1.53 15.73 35.40
C LEU A 51 -0.92 15.38 36.76
N THR A 52 -0.46 16.34 37.55
CA THR A 52 0.01 16.07 38.93
C THR A 52 -1.14 15.86 39.91
N GLN A 53 -2.30 16.47 39.67
CA GLN A 53 -3.46 16.43 40.56
C GLN A 53 -4.39 15.25 40.27
N VAL A 54 -4.44 14.75 39.02
CA VAL A 54 -5.26 13.58 38.69
C VAL A 54 -4.77 12.39 39.53
N PRO A 55 -5.65 11.77 40.34
CA PRO A 55 -5.28 10.64 41.16
C PRO A 55 -4.81 9.48 40.29
N ALA A 56 -3.90 8.66 40.82
CA ALA A 56 -3.51 7.45 40.12
C ALA A 56 -4.75 6.55 39.94
N PRO A 57 -5.08 6.14 38.70
CA PRO A 57 -6.25 5.32 38.46
C PRO A 57 -6.11 3.98 39.18
N THR A 58 -7.07 3.64 40.02
CA THR A 58 -7.18 2.32 40.65
C THR A 58 -7.85 1.31 39.71
N SER A 59 -8.69 1.78 38.79
CA SER A 59 -9.23 1.04 37.64
C SER A 59 -9.70 1.99 36.54
N GLY A 60 -9.61 1.59 35.27
CA GLY A 60 -10.05 2.38 34.13
C GLY A 60 -9.09 3.50 33.72
N ARG A 61 -9.53 4.37 32.79
CA ARG A 61 -8.76 5.51 32.26
C ARG A 61 -9.41 6.82 32.65
N HIS A 62 -8.65 7.74 33.23
CA HIS A 62 -9.11 9.12 33.43
C HIS A 62 -9.01 9.91 32.12
N ARG A 63 -9.86 10.92 31.93
CA ARG A 63 -9.72 11.86 30.81
C ARG A 63 -9.50 13.26 31.31
N VAL A 64 -8.59 13.98 30.67
CA VAL A 64 -8.36 15.40 30.88
C VAL A 64 -8.72 16.12 29.58
N TRP A 65 -9.84 16.83 29.62
CA TRP A 65 -10.37 17.65 28.54
C TRP A 65 -9.65 18.99 28.52
N ILE A 66 -8.97 19.30 27.42
CA ILE A 66 -8.24 20.54 27.22
C ILE A 66 -9.09 21.45 26.35
N LEU A 67 -9.60 22.54 26.91
CA LEU A 67 -10.45 23.46 26.17
C LEU A 67 -9.68 24.10 25.01
N GLY A 68 -10.29 24.03 23.83
CA GLY A 68 -9.75 24.46 22.55
C GLY A 68 -9.74 25.98 22.38
N ASN A 69 -9.31 26.43 21.19
CA ASN A 69 -9.04 27.84 20.85
C ASN A 69 -7.88 28.50 21.62
N GLN A 70 -7.00 27.72 22.25
CA GLN A 70 -5.88 28.23 23.05
C GLN A 70 -4.54 27.71 22.53
N SER A 71 -3.51 28.53 22.73
CA SER A 71 -2.12 28.17 22.46
C SER A 71 -1.35 28.08 23.77
N TYR A 72 -0.88 26.89 24.10
CA TYR A 72 -0.08 26.59 25.28
C TYR A 72 1.40 26.60 24.89
N VAL A 73 2.12 27.65 25.27
CA VAL A 73 3.58 27.74 25.09
C VAL A 73 4.25 27.02 26.24
N LEU A 74 4.99 25.96 25.93
CA LEU A 74 5.60 25.09 26.94
C LEU A 74 7.01 25.55 27.27
N SER A 75 7.29 25.78 28.56
CA SER A 75 8.64 26.00 29.08
C SER A 75 9.41 24.70 29.30
N SER A 76 8.70 23.58 29.46
CA SER A 76 9.24 22.23 29.65
C SER A 76 8.30 21.18 29.06
N PRO A 77 8.80 19.98 28.72
CA PRO A 77 7.94 18.89 28.26
C PRO A 77 6.87 18.51 29.28
N ILE A 78 5.68 18.17 28.81
CA ILE A 78 4.62 17.56 29.61
C ILE A 78 4.88 16.05 29.69
N THR A 79 5.15 15.53 30.89
CA THR A 79 5.28 14.08 31.10
C THR A 79 3.90 13.44 31.25
N LEU A 80 3.57 12.53 30.33
CA LEU A 80 2.32 11.77 30.39
C LEU A 80 2.35 10.77 31.56
N ARG A 81 1.17 10.38 32.05
CA ARG A 81 1.03 9.45 33.18
C ARG A 81 0.11 8.29 32.79
N ARG A 82 0.37 7.11 33.36
CA ARG A 82 -0.43 5.89 33.19
C ARG A 82 -1.94 6.15 33.26
N ALA A 83 -2.66 5.54 32.32
CA ALA A 83 -4.11 5.52 32.26
C ALA A 83 -4.78 6.91 32.35
N ILE A 84 -4.14 7.92 31.74
CA ILE A 84 -4.74 9.23 31.51
C ILE A 84 -4.82 9.52 30.02
N ASP A 85 -5.99 9.94 29.55
CA ASP A 85 -6.21 10.43 28.19
C ASP A 85 -6.22 11.96 28.17
N LEU A 86 -5.40 12.56 27.30
CA LEU A 86 -5.46 13.99 27.02
C LEU A 86 -6.28 14.21 25.76
N VAL A 87 -7.39 14.94 25.88
CA VAL A 87 -8.35 15.11 24.79
C VAL A 87 -8.59 16.60 24.53
N GLY A 88 -8.31 17.05 23.32
CA GLY A 88 -8.68 18.40 22.88
C GLY A 88 -10.20 18.54 22.73
N TYR A 89 -10.78 19.59 23.33
CA TYR A 89 -12.22 19.83 23.38
C TYR A 89 -12.60 21.18 22.77
N GLY A 90 -13.45 21.20 21.74
CA GLY A 90 -14.03 22.44 21.20
C GLY A 90 -13.93 22.57 19.67
N ALA A 91 -14.34 23.72 19.14
CA ALA A 91 -14.42 23.97 17.70
C ALA A 91 -13.05 24.04 17.01
N LYS A 92 -12.00 24.49 17.72
CA LYS A 92 -10.60 24.39 17.27
C LYS A 92 -9.83 23.54 18.26
N ARG A 93 -8.93 22.71 17.74
CA ARG A 93 -8.01 21.90 18.56
C ARG A 93 -7.09 22.81 19.38
N PRO A 94 -6.80 22.50 20.65
CA PRO A 94 -5.79 23.21 21.43
C PRO A 94 -4.41 23.03 20.78
N THR A 95 -3.63 24.10 20.76
CA THR A 95 -2.28 24.12 20.18
C THR A 95 -1.23 24.12 21.28
N PHE A 96 -0.31 23.16 21.24
CA PHE A 96 0.88 23.12 22.09
C PHE A 96 2.07 23.58 21.27
N VAL A 97 2.78 24.59 21.76
CA VAL A 97 4.01 25.08 21.15
C VAL A 97 5.17 24.56 21.99
N ALA A 98 5.91 23.61 21.43
CA ALA A 98 7.08 23.03 22.07
C ALA A 98 8.19 24.09 22.25
N PRO A 99 9.06 23.96 23.26
CA PRO A 99 10.24 24.80 23.38
C PRO A 99 11.17 24.59 22.18
N SER A 100 11.89 25.64 21.74
CA SER A 100 12.64 25.65 20.47
C SER A 100 13.65 24.51 20.29
N MET A 101 14.21 23.98 21.38
CA MET A 101 15.12 22.83 21.39
C MET A 101 14.60 21.66 22.25
N GLY A 102 13.30 21.60 22.52
CA GLY A 102 12.71 20.60 23.40
C GLY A 102 11.60 19.79 22.76
N THR A 103 10.98 18.96 23.60
CA THR A 103 9.84 18.12 23.26
C THR A 103 8.58 18.71 23.89
N ALA A 104 7.43 18.67 23.21
CA ALA A 104 6.16 19.05 23.86
C ALA A 104 5.69 18.01 24.87
N PHE A 105 5.66 16.73 24.47
CA PHE A 105 5.18 15.63 25.31
C PHE A 105 6.25 14.56 25.49
N ARG A 106 6.41 14.07 26.72
CA ARG A 106 7.30 12.95 27.03
C ARG A 106 6.50 11.80 27.62
N VAL A 107 6.70 10.61 27.07
CA VAL A 107 6.23 9.35 27.64
C VAL A 107 7.41 8.75 28.39
N ASP A 108 7.29 8.61 29.71
CA ASP A 108 8.21 7.82 30.54
C ASP A 108 7.72 6.36 30.56
N PRO A 109 8.43 5.43 29.90
CA PRO A 109 8.02 4.03 29.83
C PRO A 109 7.78 3.40 31.20
N LEU A 110 8.56 3.74 32.24
CA LEU A 110 8.40 3.15 33.58
C LEU A 110 7.08 3.55 34.25
N ALA A 111 6.53 4.68 33.85
CA ALA A 111 5.40 5.30 34.50
C ALA A 111 4.09 5.16 33.72
N ILE A 112 4.09 4.48 32.56
CA ILE A 112 2.98 4.56 31.61
C ILE A 112 2.60 3.18 31.07
N THR A 113 1.35 2.81 31.33
CA THR A 113 0.56 1.90 30.50
C THR A 113 -0.73 2.63 30.10
N ASP A 114 -1.32 2.32 28.95
CA ASP A 114 -2.71 2.67 28.59
C ASP A 114 -3.04 4.17 28.52
N THR A 115 -2.21 4.96 27.85
CA THR A 115 -2.39 6.43 27.73
C THR A 115 -2.74 6.83 26.30
N SER A 116 -3.52 7.90 26.11
CA SER A 116 -3.74 8.47 24.77
C SER A 116 -3.66 9.99 24.68
N LEU A 117 -3.32 10.45 23.47
CA LEU A 117 -3.42 11.85 23.05
C LEU A 117 -4.45 11.94 21.92
N GLN A 118 -5.42 12.83 22.05
CA GLN A 118 -6.52 12.94 21.09
C GLN A 118 -6.81 14.39 20.71
N SER A 119 -7.00 14.66 19.41
CA SER A 119 -7.47 15.96 18.91
C SER A 119 -6.61 17.16 19.31
N LEU A 120 -5.28 17.02 19.32
CA LEU A 120 -4.33 18.09 19.66
C LEU A 120 -3.60 18.63 18.42
N VAL A 121 -3.10 19.86 18.48
CA VAL A 121 -2.11 20.40 17.54
C VAL A 121 -0.81 20.62 18.28
N ILE A 122 0.30 20.13 17.74
CA ILE A 122 1.62 20.16 18.38
C ILE A 122 2.59 20.79 17.38
N SER A 123 3.11 21.96 17.73
CA SER A 123 3.88 22.79 16.80
C SER A 123 5.28 23.12 17.33
N LYS A 124 6.23 23.27 16.41
CA LYS A 124 7.62 23.67 16.66
C LYS A 124 8.38 22.68 17.57
N GLY A 125 9.56 23.11 18.03
CA GLY A 125 10.48 22.36 18.88
C GLY A 125 11.28 21.30 18.13
N THR A 126 12.08 20.54 18.86
CA THR A 126 12.85 19.42 18.31
C THR A 126 11.94 18.25 18.00
N SER A 127 11.07 17.93 18.96
CA SER A 127 10.11 16.83 18.85
C SER A 127 8.71 17.21 19.35
N GLY A 128 7.68 16.64 18.76
CA GLY A 128 6.31 16.81 19.27
C GLY A 128 6.03 15.89 20.45
N LEU A 129 6.21 14.60 20.22
CA LEU A 129 6.08 13.54 21.22
C LEU A 129 7.35 12.69 21.24
N GLU A 130 7.89 12.45 22.44
CA GLU A 130 9.05 11.59 22.64
C GLU A 130 8.70 10.46 23.61
N VAL A 131 8.85 9.21 23.16
CA VAL A 131 8.92 8.06 24.06
C VAL A 131 10.37 7.93 24.48
N ALA A 132 10.65 8.33 25.72
CA ALA A 132 12.01 8.43 26.22
C ALA A 132 12.60 7.02 26.41
N PRO A 133 13.91 6.84 26.19
CA PRO A 133 14.57 5.59 26.52
C PRO A 133 14.58 5.38 28.04
N THR A 134 14.26 4.17 28.50
CA THR A 134 14.51 3.78 29.89
C THR A 134 15.48 2.62 29.93
N MET A 135 16.51 2.72 30.78
CA MET A 135 17.34 1.57 31.10
C MET A 135 16.62 0.68 32.11
N GLY A 136 16.09 -0.46 31.67
CA GLY A 136 15.45 -1.48 32.52
C GLY A 136 14.31 -2.20 31.80
N LEU A 137 13.96 -3.40 32.26
CA LEU A 137 12.76 -4.12 31.80
C LEU A 137 11.54 -3.30 32.20
N VAL A 138 10.81 -2.83 31.20
CA VAL A 138 9.63 -1.99 31.40
C VAL A 138 8.38 -2.85 31.21
N PRO A 139 7.34 -2.73 32.06
CA PRO A 139 6.04 -3.33 31.77
C PRO A 139 5.49 -2.87 30.40
N SER A 140 4.53 -3.62 29.86
CA SER A 140 3.94 -3.40 28.54
C SER A 140 3.48 -1.95 28.33
N LEU A 141 4.00 -1.27 27.31
CA LEU A 141 3.61 0.10 26.95
C LEU A 141 2.44 0.07 25.95
N THR A 142 1.31 0.66 26.32
CA THR A 142 0.21 0.94 25.38
C THR A 142 0.06 2.46 25.20
N LEU A 143 0.21 2.94 23.97
CA LEU A 143 0.10 4.36 23.63
C LEU A 143 -0.75 4.54 22.38
N ALA A 144 -1.79 5.37 22.46
CA ALA A 144 -2.59 5.77 21.30
C ALA A 144 -2.47 7.28 21.04
N VAL A 145 -2.24 7.66 19.79
CA VAL A 145 -2.26 9.05 19.33
C VAL A 145 -3.28 9.13 18.20
N GLU A 146 -4.35 9.89 18.42
CA GLU A 146 -5.52 9.89 17.54
C GLU A 146 -5.89 11.33 17.15
N ASP A 147 -6.17 11.56 15.87
CA ASP A 147 -6.65 12.85 15.36
C ASP A 147 -5.75 14.04 15.75
N CYS A 148 -4.45 13.81 15.91
CA CYS A 148 -3.49 14.85 16.27
C CYS A 148 -2.81 15.43 15.02
N SER A 149 -2.35 16.67 15.11
CA SER A 149 -1.55 17.32 14.06
C SER A 149 -0.20 17.73 14.63
N PHE A 150 0.87 17.44 13.90
CA PHE A 150 2.24 17.78 14.24
C PHE A 150 2.84 18.63 13.12
N GLU A 151 3.28 19.84 13.45
CA GLU A 151 3.75 20.81 12.46
C GLU A 151 5.06 21.49 12.86
N GLY A 152 6.05 21.48 11.96
CA GLY A 152 7.23 22.34 12.07
C GLY A 152 8.25 21.92 13.13
N GLN A 153 8.28 20.65 13.53
CA GLN A 153 9.35 20.11 14.38
C GLN A 153 10.67 20.09 13.61
N SER A 154 11.79 20.41 14.25
CA SER A 154 13.10 20.46 13.59
C SER A 154 13.76 19.09 13.40
N ALA A 155 13.37 18.06 14.18
CA ALA A 155 13.93 16.72 14.07
C ALA A 155 12.87 15.65 13.79
N ALA A 156 11.97 15.33 14.73
CA ALA A 156 10.95 14.30 14.54
C ALA A 156 9.59 14.74 15.11
N SER A 157 8.50 14.62 14.37
CA SER A 157 7.18 14.93 14.93
C SER A 157 6.85 14.00 16.11
N ILE A 158 7.10 12.71 15.93
CA ILE A 158 7.10 11.71 16.99
C ILE A 158 8.42 10.94 16.96
N GLY A 159 9.17 10.99 18.06
CA GLY A 159 10.33 10.14 18.32
C GLY A 159 9.96 8.99 19.25
N ILE A 160 9.97 7.77 18.74
CA ILE A 160 9.71 6.55 19.50
C ILE A 160 11.05 5.86 19.74
N ASN A 161 11.60 5.96 20.96
CA ASN A 161 12.80 5.21 21.35
C ASN A 161 12.40 4.12 22.34
N LEU A 162 12.34 2.87 21.89
CA LEU A 162 11.77 1.77 22.69
C LEU A 162 12.84 0.85 23.28
N PHE A 163 12.71 0.61 24.58
CA PHE A 163 13.53 -0.30 25.39
C PHE A 163 12.66 -1.25 26.24
N SER A 164 11.38 -1.44 25.89
CA SER A 164 10.40 -2.19 26.70
C SER A 164 10.04 -3.55 26.11
N ASP A 165 9.86 -4.57 26.97
CA ASP A 165 9.59 -5.98 26.63
C ASP A 165 8.44 -6.22 25.65
N THR A 166 7.39 -5.38 25.71
CA THR A 166 6.29 -5.35 24.74
C THR A 166 5.75 -3.93 24.62
N SER A 167 5.47 -3.48 23.40
CA SER A 167 4.76 -2.21 23.19
C SER A 167 3.69 -2.34 22.10
N ASP A 168 2.51 -1.76 22.34
CA ASP A 168 1.42 -1.57 21.38
C ASP A 168 1.21 -0.06 21.20
N ILE A 169 1.77 0.47 20.13
CA ILE A 169 1.67 1.89 19.78
C ILE A 169 0.75 2.02 18.58
N ARG A 170 -0.23 2.91 18.69
CA ARG A 170 -1.21 3.18 17.64
C ARG A 170 -1.22 4.66 17.29
N LEU A 171 -1.02 4.97 16.02
CA LEU A 171 -1.12 6.31 15.47
C LEU A 171 -2.27 6.31 14.46
N SER A 172 -3.36 7.02 14.75
CA SER A 172 -4.56 7.01 13.91
C SER A 172 -4.99 8.41 13.49
N ASN A 173 -5.30 8.60 12.21
CA ASN A 173 -5.82 9.87 11.67
C ASN A 173 -4.98 11.11 12.00
N CYS A 174 -3.66 10.92 12.15
CA CYS A 174 -2.74 12.00 12.49
C CYS A 174 -2.22 12.70 11.23
N ASP A 175 -1.84 13.96 11.35
CA ASP A 175 -1.18 14.72 10.29
C ASP A 175 0.22 15.13 10.73
N PHE A 176 1.21 14.84 9.89
CA PHE A 176 2.63 15.11 10.12
C PHE A 176 3.13 16.00 8.99
N ALA A 177 3.39 17.27 9.27
CA ALA A 177 3.71 18.26 8.25
C ALA A 177 5.00 19.03 8.56
N ASN A 178 5.83 19.21 7.53
CA ASN A 178 7.00 20.11 7.54
C ASN A 178 7.97 19.81 8.69
N ALA A 179 8.24 18.53 8.95
CA ALA A 179 9.26 18.15 9.90
C ALA A 179 10.66 18.29 9.26
N GLY A 180 11.61 18.91 9.97
CA GLY A 180 12.98 19.06 9.50
C GLY A 180 13.75 17.75 9.31
N GLY A 181 13.25 16.65 9.89
CA GLY A 181 13.79 15.30 9.70
C GLY A 181 12.71 14.28 9.37
N HIS A 182 11.90 13.89 10.36
CA HIS A 182 10.95 12.77 10.27
C HIS A 182 9.56 13.16 10.76
N GLY A 183 8.52 12.58 10.16
CA GLY A 183 7.19 12.53 10.77
C GLY A 183 7.24 11.63 11.99
N VAL A 184 7.37 10.33 11.76
CA VAL A 184 7.54 9.35 12.83
C VAL A 184 8.92 8.72 12.70
N LYS A 185 9.70 8.76 13.77
CA LYS A 185 10.98 8.07 13.88
C LYS A 185 10.89 6.99 14.94
N VAL A 186 11.06 5.74 14.56
CA VAL A 186 11.16 4.60 15.47
C VAL A 186 12.63 4.19 15.56
N SER A 187 13.22 4.30 16.74
CA SER A 187 14.52 3.71 17.06
C SER A 187 14.30 2.62 18.10
N ALA A 188 14.35 1.36 17.69
CA ALA A 188 14.07 0.23 18.58
C ALA A 188 15.31 -0.66 18.73
N ILE A 189 15.56 -1.15 19.95
CA ILE A 189 16.84 -1.81 20.26
C ILE A 189 16.69 -3.30 20.65
N THR A 190 15.62 -3.70 21.35
CA THR A 190 15.70 -5.00 22.07
C THR A 190 14.44 -5.85 22.18
N PHE A 191 13.24 -5.37 21.85
CA PHE A 191 12.01 -6.08 22.23
C PHE A 191 10.88 -6.01 21.20
N PRO A 192 9.95 -6.99 21.23
CA PRO A 192 8.84 -7.03 20.30
C PRO A 192 7.95 -5.79 20.42
N THR A 193 7.73 -5.15 19.28
CA THR A 193 6.97 -3.91 19.19
C THR A 193 5.91 -4.09 18.13
N ARG A 194 4.65 -3.90 18.52
CA ARG A 194 3.54 -3.71 17.59
C ARG A 194 3.32 -2.22 17.39
N LEU A 195 3.50 -1.76 16.16
CA LEU A 195 3.23 -0.37 15.77
C LEU A 195 2.19 -0.36 14.66
N VAL A 196 1.04 0.26 14.90
CA VAL A 196 0.00 0.44 13.88
C VAL A 196 -0.12 1.91 13.55
N VAL A 197 0.06 2.26 12.28
CA VAL A 197 -0.14 3.59 11.73
C VAL A 197 -1.29 3.52 10.74
N SER A 198 -2.42 4.19 11.02
CA SER A 198 -3.62 4.09 10.19
C SER A 198 -4.24 5.44 9.88
N GLY A 199 -4.61 5.69 8.62
CA GLY A 199 -5.31 6.93 8.25
C GLY A 199 -4.45 8.20 8.38
N CYS A 200 -3.13 8.07 8.50
CA CYS A 200 -2.23 9.19 8.76
C CYS A 200 -1.80 9.89 7.46
N SER A 201 -1.50 11.19 7.56
CA SER A 201 -0.96 12.02 6.48
C SER A 201 0.46 12.45 6.82
N PHE A 202 1.38 12.28 5.88
CA PHE A 202 2.78 12.65 5.98
C PHE A 202 3.13 13.58 4.81
N SER A 203 3.47 14.84 5.12
CA SER A 203 3.81 15.86 4.11
C SER A 203 5.15 16.51 4.45
N ASN A 204 6.17 16.30 3.61
CA ASN A 204 7.56 16.68 3.92
C ASN A 204 8.02 16.13 5.30
N ALA A 205 7.58 14.93 5.67
CA ALA A 205 7.79 14.38 7.00
C ALA A 205 7.80 12.83 6.91
N PRO A 206 8.92 12.21 6.51
CA PRO A 206 8.97 10.77 6.25
C PRO A 206 8.67 9.92 7.50
N PHE A 207 8.10 8.73 7.31
CA PHE A 207 8.13 7.68 8.33
C PHE A 207 9.49 6.98 8.27
N THR A 208 10.15 6.80 9.40
CA THR A 208 11.48 6.20 9.47
C THR A 208 11.56 5.18 10.58
N PHE A 209 11.90 3.95 10.22
CA PHE A 209 12.31 2.91 11.15
C PHE A 209 13.83 2.74 11.07
N TYR A 210 14.47 2.83 12.23
CA TYR A 210 15.91 2.69 12.38
C TYR A 210 16.23 1.68 13.47
N SER A 211 16.92 0.59 13.14
CA SER A 211 17.52 -0.30 14.15
C SER A 211 19.01 0.05 14.29
N PRO A 212 19.45 0.65 15.41
CA PRO A 212 20.84 1.02 15.61
C PRO A 212 21.74 -0.22 15.70
N SER A 213 22.84 -0.22 14.95
CA SER A 213 23.86 -1.26 15.06
C SER A 213 24.57 -1.22 16.42
N GLY A 214 24.70 -2.35 17.11
CA GLY A 214 25.77 -2.54 18.11
C GLY A 214 25.38 -2.85 19.56
N THR A 215 24.12 -3.20 19.86
CA THR A 215 23.75 -3.64 21.21
C THR A 215 23.66 -5.17 21.29
N ASN A 216 24.59 -5.80 22.00
CA ASN A 216 24.65 -7.24 22.25
C ASN A 216 23.55 -7.69 23.24
N GLY A 217 22.28 -7.54 22.87
CA GLY A 217 21.15 -8.02 23.66
C GLY A 217 20.89 -9.53 23.44
N PRO A 218 20.57 -10.31 24.49
CA PRO A 218 20.37 -11.77 24.38
C PRO A 218 18.98 -12.20 23.84
N SER A 219 18.07 -11.28 23.53
CA SER A 219 16.70 -11.58 23.10
C SER A 219 16.41 -11.12 21.67
N GLN A 220 15.65 -11.93 20.93
CA GLN A 220 15.23 -11.70 19.54
C GLN A 220 14.03 -10.73 19.48
N PRO A 221 14.16 -9.49 19.01
CA PRO A 221 12.99 -8.64 18.78
C PRO A 221 12.24 -9.08 17.51
N ILE A 222 10.92 -9.23 17.62
CA ILE A 222 10.01 -9.29 16.47
C ILE A 222 9.35 -7.93 16.34
N TYR A 223 9.62 -7.22 15.24
CA TYR A 223 8.98 -5.95 14.97
C TYR A 223 7.76 -6.20 14.08
N ASP A 224 6.57 -5.87 14.55
CA ASP A 224 5.32 -5.99 13.79
C ASP A 224 4.78 -4.58 13.51
N ILE A 225 5.11 -4.07 12.33
CA ILE A 225 4.75 -2.71 11.90
C ILE A 225 3.70 -2.82 10.81
N ALA A 226 2.52 -2.26 11.07
CA ALA A 226 1.45 -2.13 10.09
C ALA A 226 1.23 -0.66 9.76
N ILE A 227 1.34 -0.29 8.49
CA ILE A 227 1.03 1.04 7.97
C ILE A 227 -0.11 0.88 6.98
N GLU A 228 -1.27 1.43 7.33
CA GLU A 228 -2.51 1.23 6.60
C GLU A 228 -3.15 2.58 6.25
N HIS A 229 -3.80 2.68 5.09
CA HIS A 229 -4.68 3.81 4.77
C HIS A 229 -4.01 5.19 4.89
N SER A 230 -2.68 5.25 4.71
CA SER A 230 -1.89 6.44 4.98
C SER A 230 -1.40 7.10 3.70
N MET A 231 -1.20 8.42 3.73
CA MET A 231 -0.69 9.22 2.61
C MET A 231 0.72 9.73 2.90
N PHE A 232 1.61 9.61 1.93
CA PHE A 232 2.97 10.17 1.94
C PHE A 232 3.16 11.08 0.74
N ARG A 233 3.42 12.37 0.99
CA ARG A 233 3.56 13.39 -0.04
C ARG A 233 4.83 14.22 0.14
N ARG A 234 5.61 14.35 -0.93
CA ARG A 234 6.84 15.17 -0.96
C ARG A 234 7.82 14.84 0.18
N CYS A 235 7.80 13.59 0.64
CA CYS A 235 8.72 13.10 1.65
C CYS A 235 10.09 12.84 1.00
N SER A 236 11.15 13.22 1.71
CA SER A 236 12.54 13.00 1.31
C SER A 236 13.33 12.44 2.51
N PRO A 237 14.23 11.46 2.32
CA PRO A 237 14.60 10.84 1.03
C PRO A 237 13.59 9.82 0.52
N ALA A 238 12.60 9.42 1.32
CA ALA A 238 11.52 8.53 0.90
C ALA A 238 10.23 8.79 1.71
N GLY A 239 9.08 8.25 1.29
CA GLY A 239 7.87 8.22 2.12
C GLY A 239 8.07 7.39 3.40
N ILE A 240 8.52 6.15 3.21
CA ILE A 240 8.93 5.23 4.28
C ILE A 240 10.41 4.90 4.12
N VAL A 241 11.17 5.04 5.20
CA VAL A 241 12.59 4.66 5.26
C VAL A 241 12.77 3.54 6.29
N LEU A 242 13.37 2.44 5.87
CA LEU A 242 13.74 1.32 6.73
C LEU A 242 15.26 1.14 6.65
N ASP A 243 15.95 1.37 7.76
CA ASP A 243 17.38 1.07 7.88
C ASP A 243 17.57 0.24 9.15
N ALA A 244 17.76 -1.06 8.98
CA ALA A 244 17.97 -1.97 10.10
C ALA A 244 19.26 -2.75 9.87
N ARG A 245 20.15 -2.65 10.85
CA ARG A 245 21.43 -3.34 10.86
C ARG A 245 21.43 -4.31 12.03
N PRO A 246 21.64 -5.61 11.78
CA PRO A 246 21.62 -6.59 12.85
C PRO A 246 22.72 -6.29 13.85
N ALA A 247 22.46 -6.57 15.12
CA ALA A 247 23.53 -6.74 16.10
C ALA A 247 24.16 -8.15 15.99
N VAL A 248 23.36 -9.19 15.67
CA VAL A 248 23.77 -10.61 15.64
C VAL A 248 23.03 -11.38 14.51
N PRO A 249 23.69 -12.28 13.75
CA PRO A 249 23.02 -13.09 12.72
C PRO A 249 21.88 -13.99 13.26
N GLY A 250 20.77 -14.07 12.53
CA GLY A 250 19.67 -15.04 12.78
C GLY A 250 18.76 -14.73 13.97
N GLN A 251 18.72 -13.47 14.43
CA GLN A 251 18.03 -13.09 15.68
C GLN A 251 17.00 -11.95 15.58
N GLU A 252 16.72 -11.37 14.41
CA GLU A 252 15.76 -10.26 14.27
C GLU A 252 14.80 -10.53 13.12
N ASP A 253 13.48 -10.50 13.37
CA ASP A 253 12.41 -10.66 12.36
C ASP A 253 11.60 -9.35 12.28
N LEU A 254 11.86 -8.55 11.24
CA LEU A 254 11.01 -7.40 10.92
C LEU A 254 9.86 -7.84 10.02
N ARG A 255 8.64 -7.65 10.50
CA ARG A 255 7.40 -7.77 9.72
C ARG A 255 6.86 -6.37 9.47
N LEU A 256 6.94 -5.94 8.23
CA LEU A 256 6.34 -4.70 7.78
C LEU A 256 5.20 -5.02 6.81
N ALA A 257 4.00 -4.57 7.14
CA ALA A 257 2.86 -4.56 6.23
C ALA A 257 2.50 -3.12 5.86
N VAL A 258 2.61 -2.76 4.58
CA VAL A 258 2.14 -1.49 4.02
C VAL A 258 0.93 -1.78 3.14
N ARG A 259 -0.26 -1.46 3.64
CA ARG A 259 -1.50 -1.79 2.93
C ARG A 259 -2.23 -0.52 2.60
N ASN A 260 -2.83 -0.47 1.41
CA ASN A 260 -3.78 0.59 1.11
C ASN A 260 -3.18 1.99 1.36
N CYS A 261 -1.93 2.23 0.98
CA CYS A 261 -1.28 3.53 1.17
C CYS A 261 -1.15 4.27 -0.16
N ALA A 262 -1.00 5.60 -0.12
CA ALA A 262 -0.58 6.35 -1.30
C ALA A 262 0.70 7.13 -1.08
N PHE A 263 1.55 7.09 -2.10
CA PHE A 263 2.82 7.78 -2.18
C PHE A 263 2.76 8.71 -3.39
N ARG A 264 3.03 10.00 -3.19
CA ARG A 264 2.96 11.00 -4.27
C ARG A 264 4.12 11.99 -4.22
N HIS A 265 4.77 12.22 -5.36
CA HIS A 265 5.83 13.22 -5.46
C HIS A 265 6.96 13.03 -4.44
N ASN A 266 7.22 11.79 -4.01
CA ASN A 266 8.36 11.51 -3.14
C ASN A 266 9.58 11.24 -4.02
N THR A 267 10.79 11.42 -3.49
CA THR A 267 11.99 10.93 -4.19
C THR A 267 11.89 9.41 -4.34
N ILE A 268 11.61 8.71 -3.23
CA ILE A 268 11.36 7.27 -3.22
C ILE A 268 10.04 7.02 -2.45
N GLY A 269 9.20 6.09 -2.91
CA GLY A 269 8.00 5.71 -2.14
C GLY A 269 8.40 5.00 -0.84
N ILE A 270 8.98 3.81 -0.97
CA ILE A 270 9.51 3.01 0.15
C ILE A 270 10.98 2.71 -0.12
N ARG A 271 11.85 3.07 0.81
CA ARG A 271 13.27 2.76 0.78
C ARG A 271 13.62 1.81 1.91
N GLY A 272 14.25 0.70 1.59
CA GLY A 272 14.76 -0.23 2.57
C GLY A 272 16.22 -0.63 2.36
N SER A 273 16.92 -0.76 3.48
CA SER A 273 18.28 -1.25 3.58
C SER A 273 18.38 -2.09 4.84
N LEU A 274 17.99 -3.35 4.74
CA LEU A 274 18.02 -4.27 5.88
C LEU A 274 19.13 -5.30 5.75
N ALA A 275 19.71 -5.63 6.89
CA ALA A 275 20.65 -6.75 7.05
C ALA A 275 20.13 -7.80 8.05
N ILE A 276 18.82 -7.78 8.34
CA ILE A 276 18.10 -8.69 9.26
C ILE A 276 17.17 -9.62 8.48
N ASP A 277 16.55 -10.60 9.17
CA ASP A 277 15.39 -11.30 8.60
C ASP A 277 14.25 -10.30 8.49
N ALA A 278 13.62 -10.26 7.32
CA ALA A 278 12.57 -9.32 7.07
C ALA A 278 11.51 -9.91 6.16
N ARG A 279 10.26 -9.69 6.51
CA ARG A 279 9.12 -9.83 5.63
C ARG A 279 8.51 -8.45 5.41
N VAL A 280 8.55 -8.00 4.16
CA VAL A 280 7.93 -6.75 3.74
C VAL A 280 6.80 -7.07 2.77
N GLU A 281 5.58 -6.82 3.20
CA GLU A 281 4.37 -6.94 2.40
C GLU A 281 3.91 -5.53 2.01
N VAL A 282 3.75 -5.27 0.71
CA VAL A 282 3.16 -4.03 0.20
C VAL A 282 1.99 -4.41 -0.69
N ASP A 283 0.78 -4.13 -0.21
CA ASP A 283 -0.45 -4.56 -0.86
C ASP A 283 -1.39 -3.39 -1.14
N ARG A 284 -2.03 -3.40 -2.32
CA ARG A 284 -3.08 -2.43 -2.69
C ARG A 284 -2.67 -0.97 -2.52
N SER A 285 -1.40 -0.64 -2.71
CA SER A 285 -0.86 0.71 -2.54
C SER A 285 -0.64 1.40 -3.88
N THR A 286 -0.67 2.73 -3.88
CA THR A 286 -0.54 3.56 -5.07
C THR A 286 0.71 4.42 -5.00
N PHE A 287 1.50 4.46 -6.08
CA PHE A 287 2.74 5.22 -6.19
C PHE A 287 2.69 6.05 -7.47
N ILE A 288 2.74 7.38 -7.37
CA ILE A 288 2.65 8.31 -8.51
C ILE A 288 3.76 9.36 -8.44
N ASP A 289 4.44 9.58 -9.57
CA ASP A 289 5.46 10.63 -9.76
C ASP A 289 6.59 10.52 -8.73
N HIS A 290 7.32 9.41 -8.76
CA HIS A 290 8.50 9.16 -7.91
C HIS A 290 9.76 9.07 -8.76
N ASP A 291 10.95 9.16 -8.15
CA ASP A 291 12.13 8.63 -8.84
C ASP A 291 12.11 7.10 -8.79
N VAL A 292 11.80 6.49 -7.64
CA VAL A 292 11.62 5.04 -7.52
C VAL A 292 10.45 4.73 -6.60
N ALA A 293 9.49 3.89 -7.01
CA ALA A 293 8.34 3.58 -6.14
C ALA A 293 8.78 2.76 -4.92
N LEU A 294 9.54 1.69 -5.18
CA LEU A 294 10.20 0.90 -4.15
C LEU A 294 11.67 0.67 -4.47
N GLN A 295 12.53 1.05 -3.54
CA GLN A 295 13.94 0.78 -3.61
C GLN A 295 14.39 -0.07 -2.42
N TRP A 296 14.82 -1.29 -2.72
CA TRP A 296 15.57 -2.12 -1.79
C TRP A 296 17.02 -2.19 -2.21
N SER A 297 17.92 -1.79 -1.31
CA SER A 297 19.35 -1.95 -1.51
C SER A 297 19.92 -2.80 -0.39
N GLY A 298 20.54 -3.93 -0.74
CA GLY A 298 21.33 -4.67 0.24
C GLY A 298 22.47 -3.83 0.79
N THR A 299 22.75 -3.95 2.09
CA THR A 299 23.99 -3.42 2.64
C THR A 299 25.15 -4.32 2.17
N THR A 300 26.34 -3.74 2.03
CA THR A 300 27.56 -4.53 1.78
C THR A 300 27.98 -5.37 3.00
N ALA A 301 27.37 -5.13 4.17
CA ALA A 301 27.66 -5.84 5.39
C ALA A 301 26.97 -7.22 5.37
N PHE A 302 27.79 -8.24 5.53
CA PHE A 302 27.50 -9.64 5.24
C PHE A 302 26.97 -10.35 6.49
N PHE A 303 25.76 -10.90 6.43
CA PHE A 303 25.20 -11.75 7.47
C PHE A 303 24.70 -13.06 6.86
N PRO A 304 25.47 -14.16 7.00
CA PRO A 304 25.04 -15.47 6.54
C PRO A 304 23.69 -15.85 7.18
N GLY A 305 22.74 -16.31 6.36
CA GLY A 305 21.49 -16.88 6.84
C GLY A 305 20.30 -15.93 6.92
N ALA A 306 20.49 -14.63 6.66
CA ALA A 306 19.38 -13.68 6.65
C ALA A 306 18.36 -14.02 5.54
N ARG A 307 17.07 -14.07 5.89
CA ARG A 307 15.94 -14.32 4.98
C ARG A 307 15.17 -13.03 4.75
N GLN A 308 15.16 -12.57 3.51
CA GLN A 308 14.40 -11.38 3.13
C GLN A 308 13.32 -11.77 2.15
N LEU A 309 12.07 -11.59 2.55
CA LEU A 309 10.87 -11.87 1.77
C LEU A 309 10.17 -10.55 1.44
N PHE A 310 10.04 -10.25 0.16
CA PHE A 310 9.35 -9.08 -0.36
C PHE A 310 8.13 -9.54 -1.16
N GLU A 311 6.95 -9.10 -0.76
CA GLU A 311 5.68 -9.40 -1.42
C GLU A 311 5.04 -8.07 -1.86
N PHE A 312 4.90 -7.88 -3.16
CA PHE A 312 4.29 -6.71 -3.79
C PHE A 312 3.04 -7.14 -4.52
N THR A 313 1.87 -6.87 -3.96
CA THR A 313 0.61 -7.38 -4.49
C THR A 313 -0.41 -6.30 -4.79
N HIS A 314 -1.08 -6.37 -5.94
CA HIS A 314 -2.18 -5.47 -6.29
C HIS A 314 -1.82 -3.97 -6.25
N ASN A 315 -0.57 -3.56 -6.50
CA ASN A 315 -0.20 -2.15 -6.43
C ASN A 315 -0.42 -1.44 -7.76
N VAL A 316 -0.57 -0.12 -7.71
CA VAL A 316 -0.58 0.76 -8.89
C VAL A 316 0.62 1.68 -8.82
N ILE A 317 1.54 1.56 -9.77
CA ILE A 317 2.79 2.31 -9.83
C ILE A 317 2.84 3.07 -11.15
N ARG A 318 3.00 4.40 -11.10
CA ARG A 318 2.94 5.25 -12.27
C ARG A 318 3.99 6.35 -12.27
N ASP A 319 4.41 6.70 -13.48
CA ASP A 319 5.21 7.89 -13.78
C ASP A 319 6.50 7.96 -12.93
N CYS A 320 7.16 6.81 -12.74
CA CYS A 320 8.42 6.78 -12.00
C CYS A 320 9.60 7.11 -12.93
N ARG A 321 10.44 8.08 -12.58
CA ARG A 321 11.62 8.47 -13.40
C ARG A 321 12.71 7.39 -13.44
N GLY A 322 12.69 6.47 -12.50
CA GLY A 322 13.54 5.30 -12.38
C GLY A 322 12.71 4.01 -12.39
N ALA A 323 12.98 3.10 -11.46
CA ALA A 323 12.25 1.83 -11.40
C ALA A 323 10.90 1.95 -10.69
N GLY A 324 9.89 1.20 -11.12
CA GLY A 324 8.70 0.96 -10.29
C GLY A 324 9.10 0.16 -9.05
N VAL A 325 9.54 -1.07 -9.25
CA VAL A 325 10.11 -1.92 -8.19
C VAL A 325 11.59 -2.14 -8.47
N SER A 326 12.47 -1.81 -7.52
CA SER A 326 13.91 -2.03 -7.62
C SER A 326 14.42 -2.80 -6.41
N VAL A 327 14.90 -4.02 -6.61
CA VAL A 327 15.63 -4.81 -5.60
C VAL A 327 17.05 -5.03 -6.09
N ALA A 328 18.02 -4.30 -5.52
CA ALA A 328 19.38 -4.29 -6.01
C ALA A 328 20.43 -4.62 -4.93
N LYS A 329 21.56 -5.17 -5.38
CA LYS A 329 22.76 -5.40 -4.55
C LYS A 329 22.50 -6.23 -3.29
N VAL A 330 21.61 -7.20 -3.36
CA VAL A 330 21.43 -8.16 -2.27
C VAL A 330 22.69 -9.03 -2.19
N GLY A 331 23.39 -8.95 -1.06
CA GLY A 331 24.71 -9.56 -0.86
C GLY A 331 24.74 -11.08 -1.00
N SER A 332 25.95 -11.63 -1.01
CA SER A 332 26.30 -12.99 -1.42
C SER A 332 25.81 -14.15 -0.52
N LEU A 333 24.97 -13.97 0.50
CA LEU A 333 24.51 -15.09 1.35
C LEU A 333 23.09 -14.94 1.94
N ALA A 334 22.29 -14.00 1.46
CA ALA A 334 20.89 -13.90 1.89
C ALA A 334 20.01 -14.87 1.08
N ALA A 335 19.04 -15.49 1.75
CA ALA A 335 17.90 -16.09 1.07
C ALA A 335 16.95 -14.95 0.71
N LEU A 336 16.84 -14.64 -0.58
CA LEU A 336 16.02 -13.56 -1.12
C LEU A 336 14.77 -14.15 -1.79
N GLY A 337 13.61 -13.79 -1.27
CA GLY A 337 12.32 -13.96 -1.92
C GLY A 337 11.82 -12.62 -2.43
N VAL A 338 11.64 -12.46 -3.74
CA VAL A 338 10.96 -11.28 -4.31
C VAL A 338 9.76 -11.77 -5.11
N PHE A 339 8.56 -11.40 -4.67
CA PHE A 339 7.31 -11.80 -5.28
C PHE A 339 6.54 -10.54 -5.67
N THR A 340 6.35 -10.33 -6.96
CA THR A 340 5.40 -9.33 -7.48
C THR A 340 4.18 -10.08 -8.00
N ARG A 341 2.98 -9.61 -7.66
CA ARG A 341 1.74 -10.17 -8.18
C ARG A 341 0.65 -9.14 -8.46
N ALA A 342 -0.03 -9.26 -9.59
CA ALA A 342 -1.22 -8.47 -9.92
C ALA A 342 -1.00 -6.95 -9.82
N ASN A 343 0.22 -6.47 -10.07
CA ASN A 343 0.54 -5.04 -10.04
C ASN A 343 0.29 -4.41 -11.41
N LEU A 344 -0.11 -3.14 -11.42
CA LEU A 344 -0.13 -2.30 -12.60
C LEU A 344 1.03 -1.30 -12.52
N ILE A 345 2.01 -1.43 -13.42
CA ILE A 345 3.19 -0.56 -13.47
C ILE A 345 3.25 0.14 -14.83
N GLU A 346 3.16 1.47 -14.84
CA GLU A 346 3.06 2.24 -16.07
C GLU A 346 3.99 3.44 -16.11
N SER A 347 4.51 3.76 -17.29
CA SER A 347 5.27 5.00 -17.52
C SER A 347 6.50 5.14 -16.60
N CYS A 348 7.12 4.02 -16.22
CA CYS A 348 8.34 3.99 -15.42
C CYS A 348 9.58 3.85 -16.31
N ASP A 349 10.77 4.26 -15.87
CA ASP A 349 11.98 3.95 -16.66
C ASP A 349 12.22 2.44 -16.77
N VAL A 350 12.14 1.75 -15.63
CA VAL A 350 12.07 0.29 -15.58
C VAL A 350 10.83 -0.10 -14.78
N GLY A 351 10.08 -1.11 -15.22
CA GLY A 351 8.93 -1.56 -14.43
C GLY A 351 9.38 -2.27 -13.16
N ILE A 352 10.00 -3.45 -13.32
CA ILE A 352 10.57 -4.27 -12.25
C ILE A 352 12.06 -4.49 -12.54
N ASP A 353 12.95 -4.08 -11.64
CA ASP A 353 14.40 -4.29 -11.71
C ASP A 353 14.88 -5.11 -10.51
N VAL A 354 15.38 -6.32 -10.75
CA VAL A 354 15.92 -7.18 -9.71
C VAL A 354 17.35 -7.59 -10.06
N GLN A 355 18.30 -7.14 -9.24
CA GLN A 355 19.72 -7.39 -9.40
C GLN A 355 20.22 -8.26 -8.25
N ILE A 356 20.58 -9.50 -8.57
CA ILE A 356 20.92 -10.56 -7.63
C ILE A 356 22.44 -10.81 -7.65
N GLY A 357 23.08 -10.73 -6.48
CA GLY A 357 24.52 -11.01 -6.33
C GLY A 357 24.89 -12.48 -6.57
N VAL A 358 26.19 -12.76 -6.76
CA VAL A 358 26.75 -14.08 -7.15
C VAL A 358 26.35 -15.28 -6.30
N ALA A 359 25.92 -15.09 -5.05
CA ALA A 359 25.67 -16.19 -4.12
C ALA A 359 24.39 -16.03 -3.29
N ALA A 360 23.48 -15.15 -3.72
CA ALA A 360 22.13 -15.17 -3.17
C ALA A 360 21.43 -16.49 -3.54
N THR A 361 20.65 -16.99 -2.60
CA THR A 361 19.74 -18.14 -2.78
C THR A 361 18.30 -17.63 -2.66
N GLY A 362 17.31 -18.42 -3.06
CA GLY A 362 15.89 -18.04 -2.95
C GLY A 362 15.20 -17.99 -4.30
N ALA A 363 14.09 -17.26 -4.40
CA ALA A 363 13.26 -17.25 -5.59
C ALA A 363 12.81 -15.83 -5.93
N VAL A 364 12.77 -15.54 -7.22
CA VAL A 364 12.17 -14.31 -7.73
C VAL A 364 10.99 -14.71 -8.62
N ALA A 365 9.82 -14.15 -8.34
CA ALA A 365 8.61 -14.44 -9.09
C ALA A 365 7.87 -13.15 -9.45
N SER A 366 7.42 -13.07 -10.70
CA SER A 366 6.45 -12.10 -11.20
C SER A 366 5.21 -12.90 -11.65
N GLN A 367 4.02 -12.45 -11.25
CA GLN A 367 2.79 -13.16 -11.58
C GLN A 367 1.61 -12.21 -11.82
N GLU A 368 0.88 -12.35 -12.93
CA GLU A 368 -0.32 -11.53 -13.20
C GLU A 368 -0.03 -10.01 -13.24
N ASP A 369 1.23 -9.61 -13.39
CA ASP A 369 1.66 -8.21 -13.43
C ASP A 369 1.44 -7.61 -14.83
N ILE A 370 0.94 -6.38 -14.88
CA ILE A 370 0.82 -5.59 -16.10
C ILE A 370 1.87 -4.48 -16.03
N VAL A 371 2.89 -4.58 -16.87
CA VAL A 371 3.96 -3.61 -16.96
C VAL A 371 3.98 -2.99 -18.34
N ARG A 372 3.71 -1.68 -18.44
CA ARG A 372 3.67 -1.01 -19.74
C ARG A 372 4.21 0.41 -19.81
N GLY A 373 4.49 0.86 -21.03
CA GLY A 373 4.92 2.24 -21.28
C GLY A 373 6.28 2.59 -20.69
N THR A 374 7.14 1.60 -20.46
CA THR A 374 8.43 1.84 -19.78
C THR A 374 9.51 2.34 -20.73
N THR A 375 10.46 3.17 -20.28
CA THR A 375 11.46 3.73 -21.22
C THR A 375 12.63 2.81 -21.51
N ARG A 376 13.03 1.93 -20.59
CA ARG A 376 14.18 1.01 -20.76
C ARG A 376 13.82 -0.46 -20.78
N ALA A 377 13.05 -0.93 -19.79
CA ALA A 377 12.66 -2.34 -19.71
C ALA A 377 11.32 -2.49 -18.98
N ALA A 378 10.44 -3.40 -19.40
CA ALA A 378 9.29 -3.76 -18.57
C ALA A 378 9.81 -4.48 -17.32
N ILE A 379 10.52 -5.59 -17.53
CA ILE A 379 11.17 -6.32 -16.46
C ILE A 379 12.67 -6.52 -16.77
N SER A 380 13.51 -6.31 -15.77
CA SER A 380 14.96 -6.44 -15.82
C SER A 380 15.45 -7.33 -14.68
N PHE A 381 16.00 -8.49 -15.04
CA PHE A 381 16.68 -9.39 -14.12
C PHE A 381 18.16 -9.46 -14.46
N VAL A 382 18.99 -9.10 -13.49
CA VAL A 382 20.46 -9.22 -13.59
C VAL A 382 20.91 -10.15 -12.48
N GLY A 383 20.95 -11.44 -12.76
CA GLY A 383 21.21 -12.47 -11.76
C GLY A 383 22.59 -13.10 -11.92
N GLN A 384 23.51 -12.91 -10.97
CA GLN A 384 24.83 -13.55 -11.04
C GLN A 384 24.88 -14.95 -10.40
N SER A 385 23.80 -15.38 -9.74
CA SER A 385 23.71 -16.66 -9.02
C SER A 385 22.94 -17.71 -9.82
N ALA A 386 23.52 -18.90 -10.01
CA ALA A 386 22.84 -20.03 -10.64
C ALA A 386 21.75 -20.68 -9.75
N THR A 387 21.68 -20.32 -8.47
CA THR A 387 20.80 -20.97 -7.48
C THR A 387 19.54 -20.18 -7.14
N CYS A 388 19.32 -19.03 -7.78
CA CYS A 388 18.11 -18.22 -7.60
C CYS A 388 17.26 -18.29 -8.87
N PRO A 389 16.32 -19.26 -8.98
CA PRO A 389 15.42 -19.32 -10.12
C PRO A 389 14.51 -18.09 -10.20
N VAL A 390 14.28 -17.64 -11.42
CA VAL A 390 13.32 -16.59 -11.76
C VAL A 390 12.10 -17.24 -12.42
N SER A 391 10.90 -16.93 -11.94
CA SER A 391 9.63 -17.34 -12.55
C SER A 391 8.84 -16.10 -12.98
N ILE A 392 8.35 -16.08 -14.20
CA ILE A 392 7.51 -15.01 -14.75
C ILE A 392 6.28 -15.70 -15.31
N SER A 393 5.09 -15.33 -14.88
CA SER A 393 3.88 -16.07 -15.25
C SER A 393 2.63 -15.22 -15.36
N ASN A 394 1.81 -15.42 -16.38
CA ASN A 394 0.58 -14.63 -16.56
C ASN A 394 0.82 -13.12 -16.65
N ASP A 395 2.03 -12.69 -17.00
CA ASP A 395 2.40 -11.26 -17.05
C ASP A 395 2.17 -10.66 -18.44
N ILE A 396 1.80 -9.37 -18.47
CA ILE A 396 1.69 -8.55 -19.69
C ILE A 396 2.80 -7.50 -19.66
N LEU A 397 3.77 -7.64 -20.57
CA LEU A 397 4.92 -6.74 -20.71
C LEU A 397 4.80 -5.99 -22.04
N ALA A 398 4.39 -4.73 -22.01
CA ALA A 398 4.01 -4.06 -23.26
C ALA A 398 4.46 -2.62 -23.41
N GLN A 399 4.50 -2.12 -24.65
CA GLN A 399 4.75 -0.70 -24.94
C GLN A 399 6.05 -0.14 -24.34
N SER A 400 7.06 -0.99 -24.11
CA SER A 400 8.36 -0.54 -23.62
C SER A 400 9.16 0.10 -24.75
N ALA A 401 9.64 1.33 -24.57
CA ALA A 401 10.54 1.98 -25.53
C ALA A 401 11.91 1.26 -25.62
N GLY A 402 12.26 0.46 -24.61
CA GLY A 402 13.38 -0.46 -24.67
C GLY A 402 12.91 -1.91 -24.83
N VAL A 403 13.28 -2.78 -23.89
CA VAL A 403 13.04 -4.23 -23.97
C VAL A 403 11.78 -4.63 -23.18
N GLY A 404 11.06 -5.66 -23.61
CA GLY A 404 10.02 -6.28 -22.78
C GLY A 404 10.63 -6.91 -21.53
N LEU A 405 11.34 -8.03 -21.70
CA LEU A 405 12.07 -8.72 -20.66
C LEU A 405 13.58 -8.72 -20.94
N ARG A 406 14.35 -8.12 -20.04
CA ARG A 406 15.81 -8.28 -19.99
C ARG A 406 16.17 -9.31 -18.92
N ALA A 407 16.84 -10.38 -19.32
CA ALA A 407 17.27 -11.42 -18.40
C ALA A 407 18.76 -11.74 -18.66
N THR A 408 19.63 -11.23 -17.80
CA THR A 408 21.09 -11.32 -17.96
C THR A 408 21.75 -11.96 -16.74
N GLY A 409 22.85 -12.67 -16.99
CA GLY A 409 23.64 -13.35 -15.96
C GLY A 409 23.60 -14.88 -16.06
N ARG A 410 23.43 -15.56 -14.91
CA ARG A 410 23.52 -17.02 -14.73
C ARG A 410 22.28 -17.64 -14.09
N SER A 411 21.35 -16.84 -13.59
CA SER A 411 20.12 -17.33 -12.96
C SER A 411 19.20 -17.97 -14.01
N PRO A 412 18.75 -19.22 -13.81
CA PRO A 412 17.78 -19.81 -14.72
C PRO A 412 16.45 -19.06 -14.61
N ALA A 413 15.80 -18.81 -15.75
CA ALA A 413 14.50 -18.16 -15.79
C ALA A 413 13.47 -19.03 -16.51
N HIS A 414 12.26 -19.09 -15.95
CA HIS A 414 11.10 -19.72 -16.57
C HIS A 414 10.03 -18.66 -16.81
N VAL A 415 9.68 -18.44 -18.07
CA VAL A 415 8.65 -17.50 -18.49
C VAL A 415 7.52 -18.31 -19.09
N GLN A 416 6.34 -18.24 -18.48
CA GLN A 416 5.20 -19.03 -18.91
C GLN A 416 3.92 -18.22 -19.01
N PHE A 417 3.06 -18.51 -20.00
CA PHE A 417 1.77 -17.84 -20.12
C PHE A 417 1.88 -16.31 -20.10
N SER A 418 2.90 -15.74 -20.74
CA SER A 418 3.14 -14.30 -20.72
C SER A 418 2.91 -13.69 -22.10
N THR A 419 2.41 -12.46 -22.12
CA THR A 419 2.31 -11.64 -23.34
C THR A 419 3.38 -10.57 -23.33
N ILE A 420 4.20 -10.51 -24.39
CA ILE A 420 5.21 -9.47 -24.56
C ILE A 420 5.02 -8.79 -25.91
N ALA A 421 4.64 -7.52 -25.93
CA ALA A 421 4.17 -6.89 -27.17
C ALA A 421 4.45 -5.39 -27.27
N ASP A 422 4.52 -4.88 -28.51
CA ASP A 422 4.72 -3.46 -28.83
C ASP A 422 5.95 -2.82 -28.14
N CYS A 423 6.99 -3.57 -27.80
CA CYS A 423 8.26 -2.99 -27.39
C CYS A 423 9.01 -2.44 -28.61
N GLN A 424 9.66 -1.28 -28.46
CA GLN A 424 10.45 -0.67 -29.55
C GLN A 424 11.83 -1.34 -29.70
N GLY A 425 12.36 -1.94 -28.63
CA GLY A 425 13.53 -2.83 -28.66
C GLY A 425 13.14 -4.30 -28.83
N TYR A 426 13.89 -5.20 -28.18
CA TYR A 426 13.61 -6.65 -28.21
C TYR A 426 12.42 -7.01 -27.31
N ALA A 427 11.71 -8.10 -27.62
CA ALA A 427 10.77 -8.67 -26.64
C ALA A 427 11.57 -9.29 -25.48
N LEU A 428 12.67 -9.96 -25.82
CA LEU A 428 13.57 -10.68 -24.93
C LEU A 428 15.03 -10.28 -25.20
N ASP A 429 15.72 -9.75 -24.19
CA ASP A 429 17.16 -9.46 -24.21
C ASP A 429 17.87 -10.40 -23.24
N LEU A 430 18.48 -11.45 -23.79
CA LEU A 430 18.89 -12.64 -23.05
C LEU A 430 20.41 -12.78 -22.98
N GLY A 431 20.94 -12.98 -21.77
CA GLY A 431 22.34 -13.31 -21.53
C GLY A 431 22.70 -14.77 -21.84
N SER A 432 23.79 -15.25 -21.24
CA SER A 432 24.29 -16.63 -21.39
C SER A 432 23.57 -17.68 -20.52
N GLN A 433 22.39 -17.36 -19.99
CA GLN A 433 21.67 -18.21 -19.03
C GLN A 433 20.70 -19.17 -19.70
N ALA A 434 20.32 -20.23 -18.96
CA ALA A 434 19.25 -21.12 -19.35
C ALA A 434 17.90 -20.42 -19.14
N ILE A 435 17.12 -20.28 -20.22
CA ILE A 435 15.81 -19.65 -20.17
C ILE A 435 14.81 -20.59 -20.85
N THR A 436 13.72 -20.87 -20.16
CA THR A 436 12.59 -21.62 -20.73
C THR A 436 11.44 -20.66 -20.99
N LEU A 437 10.93 -20.66 -22.22
CA LEU A 437 9.71 -19.97 -22.64
C LEU A 437 8.64 -21.00 -22.97
N GLU A 438 7.47 -20.84 -22.38
CA GLU A 438 6.37 -21.79 -22.51
C GLU A 438 5.01 -21.08 -22.55
N HIS A 439 4.14 -21.42 -23.51
CA HIS A 439 2.81 -20.79 -23.61
C HIS A 439 2.82 -19.26 -23.73
N CYS A 440 3.88 -18.68 -24.31
CA CYS A 440 4.03 -17.23 -24.44
C CYS A 440 3.51 -16.72 -25.79
N ALA A 441 3.12 -15.44 -25.84
CA ALA A 441 2.79 -14.75 -27.08
C ALA A 441 3.61 -13.46 -27.22
N LEU A 442 4.35 -13.36 -28.33
CA LEU A 442 5.28 -12.28 -28.64
C LEU A 442 4.82 -11.53 -29.89
N ASP A 443 4.71 -10.19 -29.82
CA ASP A 443 4.42 -9.34 -30.99
C ASP A 443 5.23 -8.05 -30.93
N ASN A 444 6.45 -8.08 -31.47
CA ASN A 444 7.27 -6.89 -31.66
C ASN A 444 7.56 -6.67 -33.14
N PRO A 445 6.83 -5.75 -33.82
CA PRO A 445 6.96 -5.57 -35.26
C PRO A 445 8.27 -4.88 -35.68
N PHE A 446 9.04 -4.29 -34.76
CA PHE A 446 10.15 -3.39 -35.07
C PHE A 446 11.56 -4.01 -34.99
N GLN A 447 11.71 -5.14 -34.30
CA GLN A 447 13.00 -5.80 -34.06
C GLN A 447 12.80 -7.32 -34.05
N PRO A 448 13.87 -8.12 -34.17
CA PRO A 448 13.81 -9.52 -33.75
C PRO A 448 13.22 -9.60 -32.34
N GLU A 449 12.40 -10.61 -32.03
CA GLU A 449 11.82 -10.68 -30.70
C GLU A 449 12.88 -11.06 -29.66
N VAL A 450 13.98 -11.70 -30.08
CA VAL A 450 15.02 -12.20 -29.18
C VAL A 450 16.41 -11.72 -29.57
N ASN A 451 17.17 -11.24 -28.58
CA ASN A 451 18.60 -10.99 -28.66
C ASN A 451 19.36 -11.93 -27.72
N GLY A 452 20.29 -12.74 -28.23
CA GLY A 452 21.14 -13.65 -27.43
C GLY A 452 20.51 -15.01 -27.07
N GLY A 453 20.95 -15.62 -25.96
CA GLY A 453 20.34 -16.84 -25.40
C GLY A 453 20.92 -18.19 -25.85
N ALA A 454 22.19 -18.49 -25.54
CA ALA A 454 22.81 -19.80 -25.83
C ALA A 454 22.12 -21.01 -25.16
N GLY A 455 21.22 -20.77 -24.19
CA GLY A 455 20.44 -21.79 -23.47
C GLY A 455 18.93 -21.59 -23.54
N LEU A 456 18.43 -20.98 -24.61
CA LEU A 456 17.00 -20.75 -24.79
C LEU A 456 16.26 -22.04 -25.20
N SER A 457 15.28 -22.45 -24.40
CA SER A 457 14.34 -23.53 -24.69
C SER A 457 12.95 -22.94 -24.89
N VAL A 458 12.33 -23.16 -26.05
CA VAL A 458 11.04 -22.56 -26.40
C VAL A 458 10.05 -23.65 -26.80
N ARG A 459 8.87 -23.65 -26.17
CA ARG A 459 7.75 -24.53 -26.52
C ARG A 459 6.44 -23.76 -26.45
N TYR A 460 5.46 -24.16 -27.25
CA TYR A 460 4.12 -23.55 -27.28
C TYR A 460 4.18 -22.02 -27.29
N THR A 461 5.02 -21.41 -28.11
CA THR A 461 5.16 -19.95 -28.17
C THR A 461 4.69 -19.41 -29.50
N CYS A 462 3.85 -18.38 -29.46
CA CYS A 462 3.36 -17.64 -30.62
C CYS A 462 4.29 -16.44 -30.87
N SER A 463 4.97 -16.38 -32.01
CA SER A 463 5.83 -15.24 -32.39
C SER A 463 5.47 -14.72 -33.77
N ARG A 464 5.54 -13.40 -33.94
CA ARG A 464 5.28 -12.78 -35.24
C ARG A 464 6.48 -12.84 -36.16
N THR A 465 7.69 -12.62 -35.63
CA THR A 465 8.88 -12.40 -36.47
C THR A 465 9.95 -13.48 -36.31
N THR A 466 10.02 -14.15 -35.16
CA THR A 466 11.12 -15.06 -34.83
C THR A 466 10.67 -16.50 -34.89
N PRO A 467 11.14 -17.32 -35.84
CA PRO A 467 10.86 -18.75 -35.81
C PRO A 467 11.63 -19.39 -34.65
N PHE A 468 10.91 -20.07 -33.75
CA PHE A 468 11.51 -20.85 -32.68
C PHE A 468 11.49 -22.33 -33.01
N ALA A 469 12.65 -22.98 -32.91
CA ALA A 469 12.71 -24.44 -32.90
C ALA A 469 12.04 -24.97 -31.62
N GLY A 470 11.42 -26.15 -31.72
CA GLY A 470 10.71 -26.78 -30.60
C GLY A 470 9.28 -27.17 -30.96
N PHE A 471 8.61 -27.86 -30.03
CA PHE A 471 7.24 -28.35 -30.23
C PHE A 471 6.22 -27.23 -29.93
N GLY A 472 5.17 -27.15 -30.74
CA GLY A 472 4.04 -26.25 -30.51
C GLY A 472 4.30 -24.76 -30.78
N ASN A 473 5.50 -24.38 -31.25
CA ASN A 473 5.79 -22.98 -31.58
C ASN A 473 5.12 -22.56 -32.89
N LEU A 474 4.53 -21.36 -32.91
CA LEU A 474 3.84 -20.79 -34.07
C LEU A 474 4.58 -19.55 -34.55
N LEU A 475 4.86 -19.47 -35.85
CA LEU A 475 5.30 -18.23 -36.50
C LEU A 475 4.07 -17.56 -37.15
N ALA A 476 3.34 -16.76 -36.37
CA ALA A 476 2.13 -16.08 -36.81
C ALA A 476 1.87 -14.82 -35.95
N ASN A 477 1.12 -13.86 -36.50
CA ASN A 477 0.72 -12.66 -35.76
C ASN A 477 -0.29 -13.03 -34.66
N PRO A 478 -0.04 -12.75 -33.37
CA PRO A 478 -0.98 -13.03 -32.29
C PRO A 478 -2.31 -12.27 -32.34
N GLN A 479 -2.41 -11.23 -33.18
CA GLN A 479 -3.61 -10.41 -33.35
C GLN A 479 -4.11 -9.80 -32.03
N PHE A 480 -3.20 -9.20 -31.25
CA PHE A 480 -3.56 -8.59 -29.97
C PHE A 480 -4.55 -7.43 -30.14
N VAL A 481 -5.57 -7.43 -29.29
CA VAL A 481 -6.51 -6.32 -29.10
C VAL A 481 -5.98 -5.42 -27.99
N ARG A 482 -5.55 -4.22 -28.38
CA ARG A 482 -5.02 -3.18 -27.48
C ARG A 482 -6.15 -2.49 -26.70
N PRO A 483 -5.84 -1.90 -25.52
CA PRO A 483 -4.53 -1.79 -24.87
C PRO A 483 -4.21 -2.92 -23.88
N PHE A 484 -5.04 -3.95 -23.79
CA PHE A 484 -4.92 -5.04 -22.81
C PHE A 484 -4.22 -6.28 -23.35
N TYR A 485 -3.87 -6.27 -24.64
CA TYR A 485 -3.12 -7.36 -25.26
C TYR A 485 -3.83 -8.71 -25.17
N ARG A 486 -5.17 -8.67 -25.23
CA ARG A 486 -6.01 -9.87 -25.35
C ARG A 486 -5.92 -10.45 -26.75
N LEU A 487 -6.21 -11.73 -26.90
CA LEU A 487 -6.27 -12.35 -28.22
C LEU A 487 -7.51 -11.88 -28.99
N GLY A 488 -7.29 -11.44 -30.23
CA GLY A 488 -8.40 -11.18 -31.15
C GLY A 488 -9.09 -12.47 -31.57
N ARG A 489 -10.38 -12.40 -31.90
CA ARG A 489 -11.19 -13.58 -32.29
C ARG A 489 -10.62 -14.44 -33.41
N GLY A 490 -9.77 -13.88 -34.27
CA GLY A 490 -9.11 -14.59 -35.37
C GLY A 490 -7.68 -15.01 -35.06
N SER A 491 -7.25 -14.89 -33.81
CA SER A 491 -5.86 -15.13 -33.42
C SER A 491 -5.47 -16.59 -33.65
N PRO A 492 -4.30 -16.85 -34.24
CA PRO A 492 -3.74 -18.19 -34.35
C PRO A 492 -3.28 -18.76 -33.00
N CYS A 493 -3.20 -17.93 -31.96
CA CYS A 493 -2.75 -18.35 -30.64
C CYS A 493 -3.89 -18.92 -29.76
N ILE A 494 -5.14 -18.85 -30.23
CA ILE A 494 -6.29 -19.45 -29.55
C ILE A 494 -6.22 -20.98 -29.70
N ASP A 495 -6.44 -21.70 -28.59
CA ASP A 495 -6.44 -23.17 -28.48
C ASP A 495 -5.12 -23.81 -28.98
N ALA A 496 -4.00 -23.09 -28.89
CA ALA A 496 -2.71 -23.52 -29.45
C ALA A 496 -1.70 -24.04 -28.41
N GLY A 497 -2.03 -23.97 -27.12
CA GLY A 497 -1.19 -24.39 -26.01
C GLY A 497 -1.05 -25.91 -25.84
N ASP A 498 -0.29 -26.30 -24.82
CA ASP A 498 -0.21 -27.70 -24.38
C ASP A 498 -1.57 -28.19 -23.86
N PRO A 499 -2.13 -29.30 -24.41
CA PRO A 499 -3.36 -29.90 -23.91
C PRO A 499 -3.26 -30.45 -22.48
N ASN A 500 -2.04 -30.64 -21.94
CA ASN A 500 -1.80 -31.17 -20.60
C ASN A 500 -1.32 -30.10 -19.60
N GLN A 501 -1.46 -28.82 -19.95
CA GLN A 501 -1.08 -27.73 -19.06
C GLN A 501 -1.88 -27.81 -17.73
N THR A 502 -1.25 -27.41 -16.62
CA THR A 502 -1.81 -27.58 -15.27
C THR A 502 -2.24 -26.29 -14.57
N ALA A 503 -1.98 -25.12 -15.17
CA ALA A 503 -2.48 -23.85 -14.67
C ALA A 503 -4.01 -23.84 -14.72
N THR A 504 -4.63 -23.33 -13.67
CA THR A 504 -6.10 -23.36 -13.51
C THR A 504 -6.77 -22.10 -14.04
N ALA A 505 -6.07 -20.96 -14.01
CA ALA A 505 -6.62 -19.66 -14.39
C ALA A 505 -5.56 -18.77 -15.06
N ASP A 506 -6.03 -17.84 -15.90
CA ASP A 506 -5.22 -16.86 -16.61
C ASP A 506 -4.98 -15.59 -15.76
N TYR A 507 -4.52 -14.50 -16.38
CA TYR A 507 -4.25 -13.27 -15.64
C TYR A 507 -5.51 -12.52 -15.19
N GLU A 508 -6.65 -12.73 -15.86
CA GLU A 508 -7.93 -12.12 -15.47
C GLU A 508 -8.73 -13.04 -14.51
N GLY A 509 -8.34 -14.31 -14.38
CA GLY A 509 -9.00 -15.31 -13.55
C GLY A 509 -9.91 -16.26 -14.34
N ASP A 510 -9.93 -16.16 -15.67
CA ASP A 510 -10.65 -17.09 -16.54
C ASP A 510 -9.97 -18.47 -16.53
N PRO A 511 -10.72 -19.58 -16.68
CA PRO A 511 -10.13 -20.91 -16.78
C PRO A 511 -9.13 -20.99 -17.93
N ARG A 512 -7.91 -21.45 -17.65
CA ARG A 512 -6.83 -21.62 -18.64
C ARG A 512 -7.08 -22.68 -19.72
N VAL A 513 -8.17 -23.44 -19.61
CA VAL A 513 -8.62 -24.33 -20.68
C VAL A 513 -10.09 -24.03 -20.86
N TYR A 514 -10.39 -23.02 -21.66
CA TYR A 514 -11.78 -22.68 -22.01
C TYR A 514 -12.28 -23.47 -23.24
N GLY A 515 -11.36 -23.95 -24.09
CA GLY A 515 -11.62 -24.75 -25.27
C GLY A 515 -10.97 -26.15 -25.23
N PRO A 516 -10.62 -26.74 -26.39
CA PRO A 516 -9.86 -27.99 -26.42
C PRO A 516 -8.44 -27.88 -25.83
N ARG A 517 -7.86 -26.68 -25.76
CA ARG A 517 -6.51 -26.41 -25.22
C ARG A 517 -6.47 -25.02 -24.57
N ALA A 518 -5.36 -24.72 -23.90
CA ALA A 518 -5.08 -23.36 -23.46
C ALA A 518 -4.70 -22.45 -24.63
N ASP A 519 -4.87 -21.15 -24.44
CA ASP A 519 -4.35 -20.15 -25.35
C ASP A 519 -2.86 -19.87 -25.09
N LEU A 520 -2.17 -19.29 -26.08
CA LEU A 520 -0.81 -18.78 -25.90
C LEU A 520 -0.86 -17.31 -25.50
N GLY A 521 -0.13 -16.95 -24.43
CA GLY A 521 -0.09 -15.60 -23.88
C GLY A 521 -0.69 -15.50 -22.48
N ALA A 522 -0.79 -14.27 -21.98
CA ALA A 522 -1.30 -13.98 -20.64
C ALA A 522 -2.81 -14.19 -20.48
N ASP A 523 -3.59 -14.05 -21.56
CA ASP A 523 -5.06 -14.05 -21.57
C ASP A 523 -5.61 -15.32 -22.23
N GLU A 524 -6.74 -15.81 -21.74
CA GLU A 524 -7.55 -16.81 -22.42
C GLU A 524 -8.72 -16.15 -23.17
N PHE A 525 -8.92 -16.49 -24.43
CA PHE A 525 -10.00 -15.97 -25.24
C PHE A 525 -11.35 -16.56 -24.82
N VAL A 526 -12.04 -15.84 -23.93
CA VAL A 526 -13.38 -16.21 -23.46
C VAL A 526 -14.46 -15.38 -24.15
N LEU A 527 -15.53 -16.04 -24.59
CA LEU A 527 -16.72 -15.38 -25.12
C LEU A 527 -17.60 -14.84 -23.99
N GLY A 528 -17.27 -13.65 -23.50
CA GLY A 528 -18.09 -12.90 -22.54
C GLY A 528 -17.70 -13.09 -21.08
N SER A 529 -16.51 -12.60 -20.71
CA SER A 529 -16.00 -12.58 -19.34
C SER A 529 -16.09 -11.18 -18.71
N GLY A 530 -16.09 -11.14 -17.39
CA GLY A 530 -16.08 -9.90 -16.62
C GLY A 530 -15.24 -10.09 -15.35
N HIS A 531 -14.26 -9.21 -15.16
CA HIS A 531 -13.25 -9.31 -14.11
C HIS A 531 -12.97 -7.97 -13.48
N THR A 532 -12.82 -7.97 -12.16
CA THR A 532 -12.35 -6.79 -11.44
C THR A 532 -10.86 -6.58 -11.62
N PHE A 533 -10.46 -5.34 -11.82
CA PHE A 533 -9.06 -4.96 -11.94
C PHE A 533 -8.76 -3.66 -11.18
N GLY A 534 -7.48 -3.46 -10.89
CA GLY A 534 -7.03 -2.42 -9.97
C GLY A 534 -7.24 -2.82 -8.51
N ALA A 535 -6.56 -2.13 -7.60
CA ALA A 535 -6.80 -2.34 -6.18
C ALA A 535 -8.16 -1.73 -5.79
N PRO A 536 -9.01 -2.44 -5.02
CA PRO A 536 -10.07 -1.75 -4.29
C PRO A 536 -9.40 -0.69 -3.44
N MET A 537 -9.91 0.53 -3.52
CA MET A 537 -9.20 1.69 -2.98
C MET A 537 -8.76 1.51 -1.55
N PRO A 538 -7.68 2.18 -1.15
CA PRO A 538 -7.45 2.36 0.27
C PRO A 538 -8.67 3.01 0.92
N ARG A 539 -9.13 2.46 2.05
CA ARG A 539 -10.24 3.01 2.85
C ARG A 539 -10.09 4.54 2.92
N ALA A 540 -11.14 5.25 2.55
CA ALA A 540 -11.22 6.69 2.78
C ALA A 540 -11.02 7.02 4.26
N ARG A 541 -10.92 8.33 4.57
CA ARG A 541 -11.26 8.79 5.92
C ARG A 541 -12.60 8.15 6.32
N ASN A 542 -12.56 7.38 7.40
CA ASN A 542 -13.68 6.62 7.99
C ASN A 542 -14.00 5.24 7.39
N GLY A 543 -13.16 4.58 6.60
CA GLY A 543 -13.41 3.17 6.26
C GLY A 543 -14.23 2.86 5.01
N PHE A 544 -14.64 3.90 4.28
CA PHE A 544 -15.43 3.75 3.06
C PHE A 544 -14.59 3.10 1.95
N GLN A 545 -15.01 1.94 1.42
CA GLN A 545 -14.27 1.17 0.42
C GLN A 545 -15.25 0.50 -0.56
N PRO A 546 -15.76 1.23 -1.56
CA PRO A 546 -16.63 0.65 -2.55
C PRO A 546 -15.86 -0.36 -3.40
N ARG A 547 -16.45 -1.53 -3.61
CA ARG A 547 -15.88 -2.62 -4.41
C ARG A 547 -16.89 -3.11 -5.42
N MET A 548 -16.42 -3.37 -6.63
CA MET A 548 -17.15 -4.06 -7.67
C MET A 548 -17.38 -5.52 -7.25
N ASP A 549 -18.51 -6.08 -7.69
CA ASP A 549 -18.66 -7.54 -7.71
C ASP A 549 -17.60 -8.14 -8.66
N PRO A 550 -16.75 -9.08 -8.20
CA PRO A 550 -15.73 -9.70 -9.02
C PRO A 550 -16.29 -10.49 -10.21
N TYR A 551 -17.58 -10.84 -10.20
CA TYR A 551 -18.12 -11.75 -11.21
C TYR A 551 -19.34 -11.18 -11.93
N VAL A 552 -19.16 -10.89 -13.22
CA VAL A 552 -20.26 -10.58 -14.12
C VAL A 552 -20.16 -11.49 -15.34
N SER A 553 -20.86 -12.62 -15.30
CA SER A 553 -20.96 -13.53 -16.45
C SER A 553 -22.25 -13.36 -17.24
N GLY A 554 -22.25 -13.82 -18.49
CA GLY A 554 -23.43 -13.77 -19.35
C GLY A 554 -23.78 -12.37 -19.84
N VAL A 555 -22.79 -11.49 -19.95
CA VAL A 555 -22.90 -10.14 -20.53
C VAL A 555 -23.15 -10.24 -22.03
N GLY A 556 -24.40 -10.53 -22.43
CA GLY A 556 -24.78 -10.71 -23.83
C GLY A 556 -25.37 -9.46 -24.46
N ILE A 557 -25.18 -9.29 -25.77
CA ILE A 557 -25.88 -8.24 -26.53
C ILE A 557 -27.41 -8.34 -26.34
N GLY A 558 -28.08 -7.20 -26.20
CA GLY A 558 -29.53 -7.14 -26.00
C GLY A 558 -30.02 -7.63 -24.64
N LYS A 559 -29.15 -8.12 -23.76
CA LYS A 559 -29.50 -8.51 -22.39
C LYS A 559 -29.06 -7.41 -21.42
N PRO A 560 -29.89 -7.09 -20.41
CA PRO A 560 -29.43 -6.23 -19.34
C PRO A 560 -28.46 -6.99 -18.44
N THR A 561 -27.41 -6.31 -18.02
CA THR A 561 -26.43 -6.81 -17.07
C THR A 561 -26.48 -5.96 -15.80
N ASN A 562 -26.45 -6.61 -14.64
CA ASN A 562 -26.31 -5.91 -13.38
C ASN A 562 -24.83 -5.69 -13.10
N VAL A 563 -24.47 -4.45 -12.82
CA VAL A 563 -23.17 -4.07 -12.30
C VAL A 563 -23.40 -3.73 -10.84
N VAL A 564 -22.77 -4.48 -9.94
CA VAL A 564 -23.02 -4.40 -8.50
C VAL A 564 -21.82 -3.77 -7.80
N MET A 565 -22.10 -2.90 -6.84
CA MET A 565 -21.14 -2.33 -5.92
C MET A 565 -21.46 -2.78 -4.50
N TYR A 566 -20.44 -3.10 -3.72
CA TYR A 566 -20.47 -3.36 -2.28
C TYR A 566 -19.66 -2.30 -1.55
N GLY A 567 -19.77 -2.22 -0.21
CA GLY A 567 -18.82 -1.46 0.62
C GLY A 567 -18.97 0.06 0.54
N ALA A 568 -20.08 0.58 0.00
CA ALA A 568 -20.40 2.01 0.01
C ALA A 568 -20.98 2.47 1.36
N ILE A 569 -20.37 1.99 2.44
CA ILE A 569 -20.66 2.31 3.83
C ILE A 569 -19.33 2.51 4.57
N ASP A 570 -19.31 3.45 5.50
CA ASP A 570 -18.11 3.75 6.29
C ASP A 570 -18.12 3.00 7.64
N ASP A 571 -17.01 3.04 8.38
CA ASP A 571 -16.82 2.42 9.71
C ASP A 571 -17.79 2.95 10.77
N ALA A 572 -18.36 4.13 10.56
CA ALA A 572 -19.42 4.69 11.40
C ALA A 572 -20.82 4.25 10.97
N ASN A 573 -20.92 3.31 10.02
CA ASN A 573 -22.15 2.83 9.40
C ASN A 573 -22.93 3.93 8.66
N ARG A 574 -22.25 4.98 8.19
CA ARG A 574 -22.83 6.02 7.34
C ARG A 574 -22.72 5.56 5.89
N ARG A 575 -23.87 5.44 5.23
CA ARG A 575 -23.94 5.08 3.81
C ARG A 575 -23.73 6.29 2.91
N SER A 576 -23.20 6.04 1.73
CA SER A 576 -23.31 6.99 0.62
C SER A 576 -24.79 7.26 0.31
N PRO A 577 -25.22 8.52 0.04
CA PRO A 577 -26.58 8.79 -0.39
C PRO A 577 -26.86 8.26 -1.81
N GLY A 578 -25.82 8.01 -2.62
CA GLY A 578 -25.97 7.50 -3.97
C GLY A 578 -24.62 7.39 -4.68
N ALA A 579 -24.60 6.56 -5.71
CA ALA A 579 -23.43 6.36 -6.58
C ALA A 579 -23.85 6.44 -8.05
N VAL A 580 -22.93 6.86 -8.92
CA VAL A 580 -23.09 6.80 -10.37
C VAL A 580 -22.13 5.76 -10.94
N LEU A 581 -22.60 4.91 -11.85
CA LEU A 581 -21.72 4.01 -12.59
C LEU A 581 -21.22 4.75 -13.82
N MET A 582 -19.91 4.78 -14.00
CA MET A 582 -19.25 5.31 -15.18
C MET A 582 -18.77 4.17 -16.06
N LEU A 583 -18.82 4.36 -17.38
CA LEU A 583 -18.36 3.40 -18.38
C LEU A 583 -17.33 4.05 -19.30
N GLY A 584 -16.29 3.32 -19.69
CA GLY A 584 -15.20 3.76 -20.55
C GLY A 584 -14.83 2.75 -21.62
N LEU A 585 -14.16 3.24 -22.68
CA LEU A 585 -13.64 2.44 -23.80
C LEU A 585 -12.12 2.31 -23.81
N SER A 586 -11.39 3.13 -23.03
CA SER A 586 -9.93 3.19 -23.11
C SER A 586 -9.28 3.37 -21.73
N ASP A 587 -8.42 2.42 -21.36
CA ASP A 587 -7.54 2.50 -20.18
C ASP A 587 -6.16 3.10 -20.54
N GLY A 588 -6.01 3.81 -21.67
CA GLY A 588 -4.72 4.23 -22.24
C GLY A 588 -4.37 5.73 -22.15
N ALA A 589 -5.27 6.59 -21.63
CA ALA A 589 -5.05 8.03 -21.51
C ALA A 589 -5.77 8.58 -20.26
N PRO A 590 -5.27 9.68 -19.66
CA PRO A 590 -4.89 9.76 -18.26
C PRO A 590 -6.03 9.46 -17.31
N VAL A 591 -5.63 8.82 -16.22
CA VAL A 591 -6.43 8.72 -15.03
C VAL A 591 -6.88 10.12 -14.60
N PHE A 592 -8.19 10.36 -14.65
CA PHE A 592 -8.74 11.52 -13.99
C PHE A 592 -8.66 11.23 -12.50
N ASP A 593 -7.67 11.84 -11.84
CA ASP A 593 -7.59 11.84 -10.39
C ASP A 593 -8.66 12.82 -9.89
N ILE A 594 -9.80 12.27 -9.50
CA ILE A 594 -10.93 13.03 -8.98
C ILE A 594 -10.45 13.90 -7.84
N ASP A 595 -9.54 13.41 -6.98
CA ASP A 595 -8.97 14.17 -5.88
C ASP A 595 -7.44 14.04 -5.81
N ALA A 596 -6.73 15.06 -6.31
CA ALA A 596 -5.28 15.17 -6.16
C ALA A 596 -4.79 15.13 -4.69
N ALA A 597 -5.69 15.37 -3.73
CA ALA A 597 -5.41 15.38 -2.30
C ALA A 597 -5.82 14.09 -1.57
N MET A 598 -6.44 13.09 -2.22
CA MET A 598 -6.76 11.82 -1.57
C MET A 598 -6.22 10.59 -2.32
N PRO A 599 -5.71 9.57 -1.60
CA PRO A 599 -5.41 8.27 -2.19
C PRO A 599 -6.67 7.73 -2.86
N GLY A 600 -6.55 7.21 -4.08
CA GLY A 600 -7.63 6.44 -4.68
C GLY A 600 -8.61 7.20 -5.57
N GLY A 601 -8.67 8.53 -5.70
CA GLY A 601 -9.63 9.19 -6.62
C GLY A 601 -9.49 8.88 -8.13
N GLN A 602 -8.72 7.87 -8.52
CA GLN A 602 -8.34 7.53 -9.87
C GLN A 602 -9.46 6.84 -10.65
N LEU A 603 -10.00 7.55 -11.63
CA LEU A 603 -10.70 6.92 -12.75
C LEU A 603 -9.69 6.27 -13.68
N TYR A 604 -9.77 4.95 -13.88
CA TYR A 604 -8.84 4.21 -14.74
C TYR A 604 -9.08 4.40 -16.23
N PHE A 605 -10.14 5.12 -16.61
CA PHE A 605 -10.56 5.32 -17.99
C PHE A 605 -11.15 6.71 -18.22
N SER A 606 -11.24 7.08 -19.48
CA SER A 606 -12.04 8.23 -19.91
C SER A 606 -13.52 7.83 -20.01
N PRO A 607 -14.40 8.40 -19.17
CA PRO A 607 -15.81 8.01 -19.16
C PRO A 607 -16.49 8.45 -20.47
N ILE A 608 -17.14 7.49 -21.14
CA ILE A 608 -17.95 7.70 -22.33
C ILE A 608 -19.45 7.72 -22.03
N ALA A 609 -19.84 7.14 -20.88
CA ALA A 609 -21.21 7.12 -20.40
C ALA A 609 -21.24 7.10 -18.87
N ILE A 610 -22.31 7.65 -18.31
CA ILE A 610 -22.55 7.68 -16.86
C ILE A 610 -24.03 7.35 -16.65
N THR A 611 -24.33 6.49 -15.68
CA THR A 611 -25.72 6.20 -15.31
C THR A 611 -26.34 7.34 -14.52
N ASN A 612 -27.66 7.30 -14.35
CA ASN A 612 -28.31 8.13 -13.33
C ASN A 612 -27.74 7.79 -11.93
N LEU A 613 -27.90 8.72 -10.98
CA LEU A 613 -27.59 8.48 -9.58
C LEU A 613 -28.45 7.31 -9.07
N VAL A 614 -27.78 6.26 -8.62
CA VAL A 614 -28.41 5.08 -8.03
C VAL A 614 -28.29 5.19 -6.52
N ALA A 615 -29.40 4.98 -5.81
CA ALA A 615 -29.41 4.99 -4.35
C ALA A 615 -28.61 3.79 -3.81
N VAL A 616 -27.75 4.05 -2.81
CA VAL A 616 -27.07 2.99 -2.06
C VAL A 616 -27.99 2.52 -0.94
N ASP A 617 -28.16 1.21 -0.81
CA ASP A 617 -29.03 0.60 0.17
C ASP A 617 -28.43 0.63 1.60
N PRO A 618 -29.18 0.20 2.64
CA PRO A 618 -28.67 0.18 4.01
C PRO A 618 -27.47 -0.75 4.27
N ALA A 619 -27.22 -1.73 3.39
CA ALA A 619 -26.07 -2.64 3.46
C ALA A 619 -24.83 -2.07 2.74
N GLY A 620 -24.92 -0.86 2.16
CA GLY A 620 -23.84 -0.29 1.37
C GLY A 620 -23.75 -0.89 -0.04
N ILE A 621 -24.84 -1.49 -0.52
CA ILE A 621 -24.92 -2.14 -1.84
C ILE A 621 -25.64 -1.21 -2.82
N CYS A 622 -25.17 -1.19 -4.06
CA CYS A 622 -25.76 -0.43 -5.15
C CYS A 622 -25.75 -1.27 -6.43
N ILE A 623 -26.83 -1.22 -7.22
CA ILE A 623 -26.96 -2.01 -8.44
C ILE A 623 -27.35 -1.09 -9.60
N ALA A 624 -26.47 -0.96 -10.59
CA ALA A 624 -26.79 -0.32 -11.85
C ALA A 624 -27.14 -1.39 -12.87
N LYS A 625 -28.30 -1.23 -13.52
CA LYS A 625 -28.71 -2.08 -14.63
C LYS A 625 -28.20 -1.49 -15.94
N LEU A 626 -27.16 -2.09 -16.51
CA LEU A 626 -26.61 -1.73 -17.80
C LEU A 626 -27.43 -2.40 -18.91
N SER A 627 -28.10 -1.62 -19.74
CA SER A 627 -28.80 -2.14 -20.92
C SER A 627 -27.85 -2.18 -22.10
N ILE A 628 -27.50 -3.39 -22.56
CA ILE A 628 -26.58 -3.57 -23.68
C ILE A 628 -27.36 -3.50 -24.99
N PRO A 629 -27.06 -2.57 -25.91
CA PRO A 629 -27.74 -2.47 -27.19
C PRO A 629 -27.67 -3.79 -27.97
N MET A 630 -28.73 -4.13 -28.69
CA MET A 630 -28.72 -5.24 -29.64
C MET A 630 -27.98 -4.85 -30.92
N GLN A 631 -26.67 -4.63 -30.78
CA GLN A 631 -25.78 -4.23 -31.88
C GLN A 631 -24.67 -5.26 -32.02
N ASN A 632 -24.63 -5.98 -33.14
CA ASN A 632 -23.61 -7.02 -33.40
C ASN A 632 -22.17 -6.48 -33.35
N ALA A 633 -21.98 -5.19 -33.62
CA ALA A 633 -20.67 -4.52 -33.51
C ALA A 633 -20.12 -4.51 -32.08
N LEU A 634 -20.98 -4.67 -31.06
CA LEU A 634 -20.57 -4.72 -29.67
C LEU A 634 -20.04 -6.09 -29.24
N VAL A 635 -20.33 -7.17 -29.98
CA VAL A 635 -19.84 -8.51 -29.63
C VAL A 635 -18.32 -8.54 -29.70
N GLY A 636 -17.68 -8.92 -28.59
CA GLY A 636 -16.23 -8.89 -28.40
C GLY A 636 -15.67 -7.53 -28.00
N SER A 637 -16.49 -6.49 -27.90
CA SER A 637 -16.06 -5.19 -27.37
C SER A 637 -15.88 -5.27 -25.86
N THR A 638 -14.78 -4.70 -25.38
CA THR A 638 -14.45 -4.60 -23.95
C THR A 638 -14.80 -3.21 -23.43
N PHE A 639 -15.43 -3.17 -22.27
CA PHE A 639 -15.75 -1.95 -21.55
C PHE A 639 -15.14 -1.99 -20.17
N THR A 640 -14.86 -0.80 -19.65
CA THR A 640 -14.44 -0.58 -18.28
C THR A 640 -15.55 0.13 -17.52
N ALA A 641 -15.83 -0.30 -16.30
CA ALA A 641 -16.82 0.25 -15.39
C ALA A 641 -16.15 0.66 -14.07
N GLN A 642 -16.53 1.80 -13.50
CA GLN A 642 -16.20 2.19 -12.13
C GLN A 642 -17.37 2.95 -11.51
N TRP A 643 -17.63 2.72 -10.24
CA TRP A 643 -18.57 3.53 -9.47
C TRP A 643 -17.90 4.81 -8.99
N LEU A 644 -18.65 5.90 -8.95
CA LEU A 644 -18.36 7.12 -8.20
C LEU A 644 -19.44 7.28 -7.13
N CYS A 645 -19.06 6.99 -5.89
CA CYS A 645 -19.88 7.17 -4.70
C CYS A 645 -19.83 8.62 -4.24
N VAL A 646 -20.99 9.20 -3.92
CA VAL A 646 -21.06 10.46 -3.18
C VAL A 646 -20.80 10.16 -1.70
N THR A 647 -19.89 10.85 -1.05
CA THR A 647 -19.48 10.58 0.33
C THR A 647 -19.26 11.87 1.13
N PRO A 648 -20.33 12.54 1.59
CA PRO A 648 -20.20 13.82 2.27
C PRO A 648 -19.32 13.70 3.52
N GLY A 649 -18.19 14.41 3.55
CA GLY A 649 -17.29 14.49 4.70
C GLY A 649 -16.22 13.38 4.80
N SER A 650 -16.14 12.43 3.86
CA SER A 650 -15.00 11.50 3.79
C SER A 650 -13.87 11.99 2.87
N SER A 651 -14.17 12.87 1.91
CA SER A 651 -13.17 13.55 1.07
C SER A 651 -13.51 15.04 0.91
N PRO A 652 -12.52 15.91 0.61
CA PRO A 652 -12.75 17.32 0.27
C PRO A 652 -13.80 17.51 -0.83
N LEU A 653 -13.84 16.60 -1.80
CA LEU A 653 -14.81 16.63 -2.90
C LEU A 653 -16.13 15.92 -2.58
N GLY A 654 -16.20 15.20 -1.47
CA GLY A 654 -17.37 14.43 -1.11
C GLY A 654 -17.69 13.32 -2.11
N ALA A 655 -16.67 12.72 -2.72
CA ALA A 655 -16.81 11.57 -3.60
C ALA A 655 -15.62 10.62 -3.53
N MET A 656 -15.84 9.36 -3.97
CA MET A 656 -14.83 8.30 -4.09
C MET A 656 -15.17 7.37 -5.23
N VAL A 657 -14.18 6.75 -5.89
CA VAL A 657 -14.45 5.69 -6.88
C VAL A 657 -14.34 4.28 -6.30
N SER A 658 -14.78 3.26 -7.03
CA SER A 658 -14.47 1.84 -6.74
C SER A 658 -13.20 1.38 -7.46
N ASP A 659 -12.80 0.13 -7.25
CA ASP A 659 -12.01 -0.63 -8.24
C ASP A 659 -12.71 -0.67 -9.61
N GLY A 660 -11.96 -1.02 -10.64
CA GLY A 660 -12.49 -1.17 -11.98
C GLY A 660 -13.13 -2.53 -12.19
N LEU A 661 -14.21 -2.57 -12.97
CA LEU A 661 -14.75 -3.80 -13.56
C LEU A 661 -14.53 -3.73 -15.06
N ARG A 662 -13.80 -4.69 -15.60
CA ARG A 662 -13.69 -4.88 -17.04
C ARG A 662 -14.66 -5.96 -17.46
N PHE A 663 -15.38 -5.76 -18.56
CA PHE A 663 -16.22 -6.82 -19.11
C PHE A 663 -16.23 -6.81 -20.64
N THR A 664 -16.29 -8.00 -21.22
CA THR A 664 -16.39 -8.24 -22.65
C THR A 664 -17.82 -8.62 -22.99
N ILE A 665 -18.39 -7.98 -24.01
CA ILE A 665 -19.75 -8.31 -24.43
C ILE A 665 -19.71 -9.59 -25.28
N GLY A 666 -20.38 -10.65 -24.79
CA GLY A 666 -20.65 -11.88 -25.51
C GLY A 666 -21.82 -11.79 -26.49
N ARG A 667 -22.10 -12.91 -27.18
CA ARG A 667 -23.23 -13.04 -28.11
C ARG A 667 -24.58 -13.19 -27.40
#